data_AF-A0A1M6UDU4-F1
#
_entry.id   AF-A0A1M6UDU4-F1
#
_cell.length_a   1.000
_cell.length_b   1.000
_cell.length_c   1.000
_cell.angle_alpha   90.00
_cell.angle_beta   90.00
_cell.angle_gamma   90.00
#
_symmetry.space_group_name_H-M   'P 1'
#
loop_
_entity.id
_entity.type
_entity.pdbx_description
1 polymer ?
#
loop_
_entity_poly.entity_id
_entity_poly.type
_entity_poly.pdbx_seq_one_letter_code
_entity_poly.pdbx_strand_id
1 'polypeptide(L)'
;MKTKRLSILLLTFVVLTTSCQLVNAQSLTPNDKEPVTGYTALNLSKFQDKQSNIKSRAFAPSITKFPSKFDGRTKYYKTPVKNQANYGVCWTFSTMALIEENLKKNTLWEYDMSEADLSANNSFAYLKGGDLLYSAYAFSHWKGTSYEKDYPYELINKPLPSGGEILPHNMQAITFQSKSDATEEEKLENKENNIKKIKDGILKLGAVNVGTHWEKIYENGKNYCYNGASLPNHAVTAVGWDDNYSKDNFQMRPTHDGAWIIKNSWGPTAGEDGYHYVSYDDTIVNDFAHTIEDIDLKEDYSSNYEADFKNKLNEDEAIYTFKVDKDNEELNFVNVQSVFRNDTFDVYVEEDYDKNGTNLISNKHFGQASLEGAGYTRVVNNQGLKLTKGKTIAIMIKSNNISYFDKIDTKDQYNRLFFNSITAVTRPQTTIKPRSISLDKTNIKLAPGEDTTISTIFAPENTTYKKVTWTTSNPDVATVDFYGKVTGVTPGKATIKAITKDTGLETSTNITVEDKELILDDSLKEAVSSSLQKPSNTKINASDMFEIKDLAITNPSSDINSLSYCKQLQKLSIKDTKNKLVTLDPLKKISTLNTLDIQSNSINSTAPLNKLYNIQNLTIKGSISSLDDIKNLGYIKNLDLSSNKISNLEGIEKLLRITDLTLNSNPIVDLAPLKTSNFLQNLNLSNTQVSDVSVLATLKRAKSDLKTLNLDNTRVSETSLPCQALKSYGVNISAKNTNPILGVASLVVDNPNNNGNYTLTVNIPTNNNASTFEVLENDKVIKKGTVTQKGSSIEIPITSKENGKYNYKVKLYLSNQTTTSNIIVVTVDKNTLNPLVGKLKAKETTNLGNYTITVDIPTNSKATNYKLYENGNLFKEGTVNNSALSFTESLQQKTIGTYSYTIETINASGKTMSSELIVNVVKPEDIAEPWSNGTFYNIGDLVIYNGKVYRCVQPHTSQPGWAPGSPSLWTIFN
;
A
#
# COMPACT_ATOMS: atom_id res chain seq x y z
N MET A 1 2.33 80.12 27.35
CA MET A 1 1.10 80.58 26.65
C MET A 1 0.26 79.33 26.41
N LYS A 2 -1.08 79.26 26.65
CA LYS A 2 -2.18 79.92 25.92
C LYS A 2 -2.09 79.64 24.39
N THR A 3 -3.09 79.09 23.68
CA THR A 3 -4.53 78.98 24.00
C THR A 3 -5.29 77.84 23.28
N LYS A 4 -6.56 77.68 23.70
CA LYS A 4 -7.73 76.91 23.17
C LYS A 4 -7.83 76.73 21.64
N ARG A 5 -8.46 75.69 21.03
CA ARG A 5 -9.74 74.92 21.21
C ARG A 5 -10.98 75.55 20.49
N LEU A 6 -11.85 74.70 19.91
CA LEU A 6 -13.17 74.95 19.25
C LEU A 6 -13.13 75.60 17.83
N SER A 7 -14.10 75.43 16.91
CA SER A 7 -15.46 74.79 16.88
C SER A 7 -15.63 73.95 15.57
N ILE A 8 -16.38 72.83 15.44
CA ILE A 8 -17.83 72.51 15.63
C ILE A 8 -18.77 73.16 14.60
N LEU A 9 -19.33 72.34 13.67
CA LEU A 9 -20.77 72.13 13.39
C LEU A 9 -20.95 71.00 12.32
N LEU A 10 -22.15 70.55 11.94
CA LEU A 10 -23.14 69.65 12.60
C LEU A 10 -24.23 69.28 11.52
N LEU A 11 -25.10 68.29 11.78
CA LEU A 11 -26.37 67.98 11.02
C LEU A 11 -26.21 67.29 9.64
N THR A 12 -27.01 66.29 9.21
CA THR A 12 -27.89 65.32 9.94
C THR A 12 -28.15 64.02 9.13
N PHE A 13 -28.64 63.00 9.84
CA PHE A 13 -29.40 61.80 9.44
C PHE A 13 -30.19 61.78 8.10
N VAL A 14 -30.23 60.58 7.49
CA VAL A 14 -31.47 59.78 7.30
C VAL A 14 -31.19 58.31 7.66
N VAL A 15 -32.11 57.66 8.37
CA VAL A 15 -32.17 56.19 8.55
C VAL A 15 -33.62 55.76 8.37
N LEU A 16 -33.89 54.73 7.57
CA LEU A 16 -35.08 53.89 7.70
C LEU A 16 -34.92 52.55 6.96
N THR A 17 -35.47 51.49 7.56
CA THR A 17 -35.41 50.10 7.12
C THR A 17 -36.81 49.59 6.77
N THR A 18 -36.99 48.79 5.71
CA THR A 18 -38.07 47.76 5.67
C THR A 18 -37.89 46.69 4.58
N SER A 19 -37.57 45.47 5.01
CA SER A 19 -38.24 44.20 4.69
C SER A 19 -38.72 43.81 3.26
N CYS A 20 -38.00 42.84 2.67
CA CYS A 20 -38.44 41.44 2.47
C CYS A 20 -39.22 40.98 1.19
N GLN A 21 -39.02 39.68 0.90
CA GLN A 21 -39.74 38.76 -0.01
C GLN A 21 -39.61 38.97 -1.54
N LEU A 22 -39.65 37.96 -2.42
CA LEU A 22 -39.33 36.51 -2.45
C LEU A 22 -40.02 35.96 -3.73
N VAL A 23 -39.29 35.40 -4.69
CA VAL A 23 -39.82 34.42 -5.67
C VAL A 23 -38.75 33.37 -5.98
N ASN A 24 -39.12 32.09 -5.95
CA ASN A 24 -38.30 30.92 -6.30
C ASN A 24 -38.43 30.62 -7.81
N ALA A 25 -37.39 30.29 -8.59
CA ALA A 25 -36.50 29.10 -8.60
C ALA A 25 -37.09 27.86 -9.32
N GLN A 26 -36.20 27.06 -9.95
CA GLN A 26 -36.36 25.95 -10.94
C GLN A 26 -35.87 26.37 -12.35
N SER A 27 -35.11 25.61 -13.15
CA SER A 27 -34.31 24.35 -12.99
C SER A 27 -33.36 24.23 -14.24
N LEU A 28 -32.50 23.23 -14.51
CA LEU A 28 -32.20 21.86 -14.00
C LEU A 28 -30.67 21.52 -14.12
N THR A 29 -30.31 20.39 -13.49
CA THR A 29 -29.17 19.44 -13.60
C THR A 29 -28.44 19.27 -14.97
N PRO A 30 -27.12 18.89 -15.03
CA PRO A 30 -26.61 17.62 -14.48
C PRO A 30 -25.37 17.64 -13.57
N ASN A 31 -25.58 17.05 -12.39
CA ASN A 31 -24.68 16.34 -11.46
C ASN A 31 -23.63 15.41 -12.14
N ASP A 32 -22.50 15.04 -11.51
CA ASP A 32 -21.83 15.56 -10.31
C ASP A 32 -20.32 15.41 -10.48
N LYS A 33 -19.57 16.50 -10.26
CA LYS A 33 -18.11 16.51 -10.06
C LYS A 33 -17.79 17.68 -9.15
N GLU A 34 -17.75 17.47 -7.83
CA GLU A 34 -17.23 18.51 -6.94
C GLU A 34 -15.71 18.65 -7.14
N PRO A 35 -15.19 19.83 -7.54
CA PRO A 35 -13.79 20.15 -7.29
C PRO A 35 -13.65 20.40 -5.79
N VAL A 36 -12.77 19.66 -5.11
CA VAL A 36 -12.52 19.88 -3.69
C VAL A 36 -11.72 21.18 -3.53
N THR A 37 -12.42 22.29 -3.34
CA THR A 37 -11.84 23.64 -3.19
C THR A 37 -11.19 23.82 -1.82
N GLY A 38 -10.01 23.24 -1.63
CA GLY A 38 -9.20 23.30 -0.40
C GLY A 38 -8.51 24.65 -0.13
N TYR A 39 -8.87 25.72 -0.84
CA TYR A 39 -8.30 27.06 -0.67
C TYR A 39 -9.37 28.15 -0.65
N THR A 40 -9.94 28.40 0.53
CA THR A 40 -10.29 29.78 0.90
C THR A 40 -8.99 30.50 1.26
N ALA A 41 -8.47 31.33 0.37
CA ALA A 41 -7.29 32.14 0.65
C ALA A 41 -7.55 33.02 1.89
N LEU A 42 -6.77 32.81 2.97
CA LEU A 42 -6.81 33.69 4.13
C LEU A 42 -6.40 35.10 3.68
N ASN A 43 -7.31 36.06 3.86
CA ASN A 43 -7.17 37.40 3.31
C ASN A 43 -6.22 38.25 4.16
N LEU A 44 -4.91 38.02 3.95
CA LEU A 44 -3.79 38.55 4.73
C LEU A 44 -3.55 40.07 4.58
N SER A 45 -4.39 40.80 3.84
CA SER A 45 -4.20 42.21 3.46
C SER A 45 -4.32 43.23 4.62
N LYS A 46 -4.08 42.81 5.85
CA LYS A 46 -4.01 43.62 7.08
C LYS A 46 -3.03 42.98 8.06
N PHE A 47 -1.83 43.54 8.15
CA PHE A 47 -1.18 44.06 9.38
C PHE A 47 0.32 44.30 9.10
N GLN A 48 0.76 45.55 9.25
CA GLN A 48 2.17 45.94 9.10
C GLN A 48 2.87 46.08 10.46
N ASP A 49 4.14 45.66 10.47
CA ASP A 49 5.26 46.05 11.33
C ASP A 49 5.09 46.22 12.85
N LYS A 50 5.81 45.35 13.57
CA LYS A 50 6.84 45.79 14.54
C LYS A 50 7.86 44.67 14.80
N GLN A 51 9.10 44.86 14.37
CA GLN A 51 10.25 44.02 14.75
C GLN A 51 11.10 44.70 15.84
N SER A 52 11.69 43.91 16.74
CA SER A 52 13.02 44.20 17.28
C SER A 52 13.70 42.99 17.93
N ASN A 53 14.74 42.47 17.26
CA ASN A 53 15.94 41.84 17.86
C ASN A 53 15.79 40.81 19.00
N ILE A 54 15.61 39.53 18.65
CA ILE A 54 16.06 38.40 19.48
C ILE A 54 16.94 37.50 18.59
N LYS A 55 18.03 36.95 19.13
CA LYS A 55 18.95 36.05 18.40
C LYS A 55 18.63 34.59 18.71
N SER A 56 18.17 33.86 17.70
CA SER A 56 18.01 32.40 17.76
C SER A 56 19.36 31.66 17.80
N ARG A 57 19.33 30.37 18.12
CA ARG A 57 20.49 29.48 18.00
C ARG A 57 20.89 29.43 16.53
N ALA A 58 22.08 29.91 16.21
CA ALA A 58 22.42 30.26 14.82
C ALA A 58 22.33 29.08 13.86
N PHE A 59 21.67 29.30 12.72
CA PHE A 59 21.83 28.49 11.52
C PHE A 59 23.32 28.28 11.21
N ALA A 60 23.67 27.14 10.61
CA ALA A 60 24.92 27.05 9.86
C ALA A 60 24.94 28.23 8.86
N PRO A 61 26.02 29.03 8.78
CA PRO A 61 26.00 30.33 8.10
C PRO A 61 25.50 30.20 6.66
N SER A 62 24.64 31.12 6.24
CA SER A 62 24.03 31.13 4.91
C SER A 62 25.10 31.12 3.83
N ILE A 63 24.96 30.25 2.84
CA ILE A 63 25.97 30.08 1.79
C ILE A 63 25.95 31.33 0.90
N THR A 64 27.00 32.16 1.03
CA THR A 64 27.10 33.46 0.35
C THR A 64 27.48 33.36 -1.13
N LYS A 65 27.84 32.15 -1.61
CA LYS A 65 28.19 31.89 -3.01
C LYS A 65 27.78 30.48 -3.42
N PHE A 66 26.74 30.39 -4.24
CA PHE A 66 26.27 29.13 -4.83
C PHE A 66 27.09 28.77 -6.08
N PRO A 67 27.27 27.47 -6.41
CA PRO A 67 27.70 27.06 -7.74
C PRO A 67 26.59 27.34 -8.77
N SER A 68 26.98 27.58 -10.03
CA SER A 68 26.03 27.83 -11.13
C SER A 68 25.23 26.59 -11.55
N LYS A 69 25.62 25.41 -11.08
CA LYS A 69 24.90 24.15 -11.28
C LYS A 69 25.13 23.22 -10.09
N PHE A 70 24.10 22.49 -9.69
CA PHE A 70 24.17 21.45 -8.68
C PHE A 70 23.14 20.37 -9.00
N ASP A 71 23.56 19.13 -9.23
CA ASP A 71 22.68 18.02 -9.58
C ASP A 71 22.76 16.90 -8.54
N GLY A 72 21.84 16.92 -7.55
CA GLY A 72 21.79 15.92 -6.48
C GLY A 72 21.66 14.49 -6.98
N ARG A 73 21.10 14.28 -8.18
CA ARG A 73 20.94 12.95 -8.81
C ARG A 73 22.30 12.29 -9.10
N THR A 74 23.39 13.06 -9.14
CA THR A 74 24.75 12.58 -9.40
C THR A 74 25.57 12.28 -8.14
N LYS A 75 25.13 12.72 -6.95
CA LYS A 75 25.95 12.78 -5.73
C LYS A 75 25.68 11.66 -4.70
N TYR A 76 25.48 10.43 -5.18
CA TYR A 76 25.28 9.20 -4.39
C TYR A 76 24.01 9.11 -3.51
N TYR A 77 23.19 10.16 -3.42
CA TYR A 77 21.98 10.17 -2.57
C TYR A 77 20.62 10.20 -3.30
N LYS A 78 20.59 10.01 -4.63
CA LYS A 78 19.36 9.82 -5.42
C LYS A 78 18.53 8.63 -4.87
N THR A 79 17.39 8.87 -4.21
CA THR A 79 16.44 7.78 -3.87
C THR A 79 15.44 7.56 -5.01
N PRO A 80 14.79 6.39 -5.13
CA PRO A 80 13.91 6.08 -6.26
C PRO A 80 12.77 7.09 -6.48
N VAL A 81 12.31 7.21 -7.72
CA VAL A 81 11.09 7.97 -8.03
C VAL A 81 9.88 7.03 -8.00
N LYS A 82 9.03 7.21 -6.99
CA LYS A 82 7.79 6.44 -6.79
C LYS A 82 6.62 7.04 -7.56
N ASN A 83 5.45 6.38 -7.54
CA ASN A 83 4.30 6.76 -8.38
C ASN A 83 2.98 6.82 -7.58
N GLN A 84 2.39 8.01 -7.46
CA GLN A 84 1.12 8.26 -6.77
C GLN A 84 -0.12 7.73 -7.51
N ALA A 85 0.01 7.35 -8.78
CA ALA A 85 -1.09 7.04 -9.69
C ALA A 85 -2.16 8.16 -9.69
N ASN A 86 -3.42 7.82 -9.42
CA ASN A 86 -4.56 8.75 -9.57
C ASN A 86 -5.06 9.31 -8.22
N TYR A 87 -4.28 9.22 -7.14
CA TYR A 87 -4.67 9.71 -5.82
C TYR A 87 -4.14 11.12 -5.54
N GLY A 88 -4.87 11.89 -4.72
CA GLY A 88 -4.57 13.29 -4.38
C GLY A 88 -3.55 13.44 -3.26
N VAL A 89 -2.40 12.75 -3.36
CA VAL A 89 -1.41 12.62 -2.28
C VAL A 89 0.03 12.96 -2.69
N CYS A 90 0.21 13.80 -3.72
CA CYS A 90 1.53 14.33 -4.08
C CYS A 90 2.27 14.96 -2.88
N TRP A 91 1.54 15.54 -1.93
CA TRP A 91 2.08 16.05 -0.67
C TRP A 91 2.79 14.97 0.18
N THR A 92 2.28 13.72 0.25
CA THR A 92 2.98 12.65 0.99
C THR A 92 4.23 12.20 0.24
N PHE A 93 4.16 11.99 -1.09
CA PHE A 93 5.34 11.67 -1.90
C PHE A 93 6.43 12.74 -1.81
N SER A 94 6.04 14.01 -1.84
CA SER A 94 6.96 15.14 -1.71
C SER A 94 7.56 15.17 -0.30
N THR A 95 6.79 14.96 0.77
CA THR A 95 7.34 14.82 2.13
C THR A 95 8.28 13.62 2.25
N MET A 96 7.92 12.44 1.73
CA MET A 96 8.78 11.26 1.78
C MET A 96 10.09 11.53 1.04
N ALA A 97 10.03 12.06 -0.19
CA ALA A 97 11.22 12.43 -0.95
C ALA A 97 12.11 13.45 -0.21
N LEU A 98 11.55 14.45 0.48
CA LEU A 98 12.32 15.42 1.27
C LEU A 98 13.07 14.75 2.43
N ILE A 99 12.41 13.87 3.16
CA ILE A 99 12.99 13.14 4.29
C ILE A 99 14.00 12.10 3.79
N GLU A 100 13.67 11.35 2.74
CA GLU A 100 14.51 10.32 2.15
C GLU A 100 15.81 10.91 1.57
N GLU A 101 15.75 12.00 0.80
CA GLU A 101 16.95 12.65 0.24
C GLU A 101 17.77 13.32 1.36
N ASN A 102 17.15 13.87 2.41
CA ASN A 102 17.84 14.41 3.59
C ASN A 102 18.57 13.30 4.37
N LEU A 103 17.85 12.24 4.75
CA LEU A 103 18.43 11.09 5.45
C LEU A 103 19.49 10.41 4.60
N LYS A 104 19.24 10.14 3.31
CA LYS A 104 20.21 9.53 2.40
C LYS A 104 21.45 10.42 2.21
N LYS A 105 21.33 11.74 2.21
CA LYS A 105 22.50 12.64 2.19
C LYS A 105 23.29 12.62 3.50
N ASN A 106 22.60 12.64 4.64
CA ASN A 106 23.21 12.75 5.97
C ASN A 106 23.66 11.39 6.58
N THR A 107 23.18 10.28 6.03
CA THR A 107 23.42 8.91 6.55
C THR A 107 23.79 7.88 5.48
N LEU A 108 23.73 8.23 4.19
CA LEU A 108 24.03 7.37 3.03
C LEU A 108 23.19 6.08 2.92
N TRP A 109 22.20 5.91 3.80
CA TRP A 109 21.22 4.82 3.83
C TRP A 109 20.00 5.12 2.95
N GLU A 110 19.54 4.15 2.17
CA GLU A 110 18.28 4.22 1.42
C GLU A 110 17.10 3.91 2.35
N TYR A 111 16.35 4.95 2.71
CA TYR A 111 15.03 4.81 3.30
C TYR A 111 14.00 4.73 2.16
N ASP A 112 13.02 3.85 2.32
CA ASP A 112 11.85 3.71 1.46
C ASP A 112 10.62 3.72 2.37
N MET A 113 10.02 4.90 2.52
CA MET A 113 8.95 5.15 3.50
C MET A 113 7.58 5.19 2.85
N SER A 114 6.54 4.81 3.59
CA SER A 114 5.19 4.69 3.05
C SER A 114 4.52 6.05 2.86
N GLU A 115 4.16 6.38 1.63
CA GLU A 115 3.25 7.49 1.35
C GLU A 115 1.80 7.21 1.76
N ALA A 116 1.43 5.93 1.88
CA ALA A 116 0.08 5.51 2.23
C ALA A 116 -0.16 5.55 3.74
N ASP A 117 0.81 5.22 4.57
CA ASP A 117 0.69 5.25 6.03
C ASP A 117 0.56 6.71 6.51
N LEU A 118 1.43 7.61 6.02
CA LEU A 118 1.34 9.05 6.30
C LEU A 118 -0.05 9.62 5.98
N SER A 119 -0.69 9.22 4.88
CA SER A 119 -2.05 9.68 4.55
C SER A 119 -3.12 8.96 5.37
N ALA A 120 -3.16 7.63 5.34
CA ALA A 120 -4.31 6.85 5.82
C ALA A 120 -4.37 6.76 7.35
N ASN A 121 -3.23 6.60 8.02
CA ASN A 121 -3.16 6.38 9.47
C ASN A 121 -3.43 7.68 10.24
N ASN A 122 -2.90 8.80 9.75
CA ASN A 122 -3.23 10.13 10.25
C ASN A 122 -4.65 10.61 9.90
N SER A 123 -5.48 9.76 9.27
CA SER A 123 -6.86 10.08 8.86
C SER A 123 -6.99 11.24 7.86
N PHE A 124 -5.94 11.52 7.09
CA PHE A 124 -5.98 12.52 6.01
C PHE A 124 -6.61 11.94 4.75
N ALA A 125 -7.55 12.67 4.16
CA ALA A 125 -8.38 12.16 3.06
C ALA A 125 -7.61 12.08 1.73
N TYR A 126 -7.07 10.90 1.41
CA TYR A 126 -6.26 10.57 0.22
C TYR A 126 -6.87 10.91 -1.17
N LEU A 127 -8.12 11.36 -1.23
CA LEU A 127 -8.82 11.82 -2.44
C LEU A 127 -9.01 13.35 -2.51
N LYS A 128 -8.67 14.10 -1.47
CA LYS A 128 -9.01 15.53 -1.32
C LYS A 128 -7.84 16.51 -1.55
N GLY A 129 -6.64 16.02 -1.80
CA GLY A 129 -5.42 16.83 -1.68
C GLY A 129 -4.94 16.91 -0.23
N GLY A 130 -3.83 17.60 -0.01
CA GLY A 130 -3.29 17.85 1.33
C GLY A 130 -2.09 18.79 1.28
N ASP A 131 -1.69 19.27 2.46
CA ASP A 131 -0.68 20.29 2.67
C ASP A 131 0.56 19.69 3.37
N LEU A 132 1.77 20.19 3.09
CA LEU A 132 3.01 19.69 3.71
C LEU A 132 3.06 19.91 5.23
N LEU A 133 2.31 20.90 5.74
CA LEU A 133 2.16 21.11 7.17
C LEU A 133 1.41 19.96 7.87
N TYR A 134 0.54 19.20 7.17
CA TYR A 134 -0.03 17.96 7.73
C TYR A 134 1.05 16.94 8.08
N SER A 135 2.11 16.86 7.28
CA SER A 135 3.27 16.02 7.60
C SER A 135 3.96 16.52 8.86
N ALA A 136 4.20 17.83 8.99
CA ALA A 136 4.84 18.40 10.17
C ALA A 136 3.98 18.22 11.45
N TYR A 137 2.64 18.24 11.34
CA TYR A 137 1.74 17.81 12.41
C TYR A 137 1.93 16.32 12.77
N ALA A 138 1.87 15.42 11.77
CA ALA A 138 2.02 13.99 11.98
C ALA A 138 3.35 13.63 12.67
N PHE A 139 4.45 14.26 12.25
CA PHE A 139 5.79 14.01 12.81
C PHE A 139 6.04 14.71 14.14
N SER A 140 5.50 15.91 14.41
CA SER A 140 5.59 16.49 15.76
C SER A 140 4.88 15.61 16.80
N HIS A 141 3.78 14.97 16.41
CA HIS A 141 2.94 14.12 17.27
C HIS A 141 3.33 12.64 17.32
N TRP A 142 4.49 12.24 16.77
CA TRP A 142 4.95 10.82 16.69
C TRP A 142 3.96 9.88 15.97
N LYS A 143 3.05 10.42 15.15
CA LYS A 143 2.09 9.66 14.34
C LYS A 143 2.76 9.20 13.02
N GLY A 144 3.52 10.11 12.41
CA GLY A 144 4.55 9.83 11.40
C GLY A 144 4.09 8.99 10.19
N THR A 145 4.94 8.04 9.80
CA THR A 145 4.74 7.01 8.76
C THR A 145 5.57 5.77 9.12
N SER A 146 5.63 4.74 8.27
CA SER A 146 6.45 3.53 8.42
C SER A 146 7.20 3.21 7.12
N TYR A 147 7.89 2.05 7.02
CA TYR A 147 8.51 1.64 5.74
C TYR A 147 7.45 1.22 4.70
N GLU A 148 7.68 1.56 3.43
CA GLU A 148 6.85 1.17 2.28
C GLU A 148 6.79 -0.36 2.11
N LYS A 149 7.80 -1.10 2.58
CA LYS A 149 7.76 -2.58 2.62
C LYS A 149 6.71 -3.14 3.60
N ASP A 150 6.40 -2.39 4.67
CA ASP A 150 5.55 -2.81 5.80
C ASP A 150 4.10 -2.33 5.60
N TYR A 151 3.92 -1.15 5.00
CA TYR A 151 2.63 -0.65 4.52
C TYR A 151 2.72 -0.11 3.07
N PRO A 152 2.71 -1.00 2.04
CA PRO A 152 2.86 -0.59 0.64
C PRO A 152 1.77 0.36 0.16
N TYR A 153 2.12 1.24 -0.78
CA TYR A 153 1.24 2.28 -1.31
C TYR A 153 -0.12 1.77 -1.83
N GLU A 154 -0.19 0.53 -2.34
CA GLU A 154 -1.42 -0.14 -2.77
C GLU A 154 -2.46 -0.30 -1.64
N LEU A 155 -2.05 -0.22 -0.37
CA LEU A 155 -2.89 -0.29 0.81
C LEU A 155 -3.56 1.04 1.18
N ILE A 156 -3.33 2.14 0.47
CA ILE A 156 -3.89 3.47 0.80
C ILE A 156 -5.43 3.53 0.96
N ASN A 157 -6.17 2.54 0.41
CA ASN A 157 -7.61 2.38 0.58
C ASN A 157 -8.04 1.24 1.54
N LYS A 158 -7.14 0.79 2.42
CA LYS A 158 -7.35 -0.34 3.34
C LYS A 158 -7.33 0.07 4.81
N PRO A 159 -8.06 -0.64 5.68
CA PRO A 159 -7.84 -0.55 7.12
C PRO A 159 -6.46 -1.10 7.48
N LEU A 160 -5.80 -0.46 8.45
CA LEU A 160 -4.42 -0.74 8.84
C LEU A 160 -4.27 -2.14 9.47
N PRO A 161 -3.16 -2.86 9.20
CA PRO A 161 -2.69 -3.90 10.10
C PRO A 161 -2.11 -3.26 11.38
N SER A 162 -2.39 -3.84 12.54
CA SER A 162 -1.85 -3.35 13.81
C SER A 162 -0.38 -3.74 14.00
N GLY A 163 0.51 -2.75 14.15
CA GLY A 163 1.87 -2.98 14.70
C GLY A 163 3.07 -2.61 13.81
N GLY A 164 2.91 -1.72 12.82
CA GLY A 164 4.06 -1.18 12.06
C GLY A 164 5.02 -0.34 12.93
N GLU A 165 6.30 -0.31 12.55
CA GLU A 165 7.29 0.60 13.16
C GLU A 165 7.19 2.00 12.53
N ILE A 166 6.81 2.99 13.34
CA ILE A 166 6.74 4.40 12.91
C ILE A 166 8.16 4.97 12.76
N LEU A 167 8.49 5.68 11.68
CA LEU A 167 9.75 6.42 11.44
C LEU A 167 9.54 7.57 10.43
N PRO A 168 10.31 8.67 10.50
CA PRO A 168 10.98 9.20 11.69
C PRO A 168 9.96 9.58 12.79
N HIS A 169 10.44 9.88 14.00
CA HIS A 169 9.56 10.17 15.13
C HIS A 169 9.33 11.64 15.39
N ASN A 170 10.32 12.52 15.19
CA ASN A 170 10.13 13.95 15.40
C ASN A 170 11.03 14.77 14.47
N MET A 171 10.57 15.94 14.02
CA MET A 171 11.30 16.80 13.09
C MET A 171 11.04 18.28 13.37
N GLN A 172 12.01 19.13 13.00
CA GLN A 172 11.83 20.58 12.87
C GLN A 172 11.62 20.94 11.40
N ALA A 173 10.59 21.74 11.09
CA ALA A 173 10.19 22.02 9.71
C ALA A 173 9.70 23.46 9.53
N ILE A 174 10.17 24.14 8.49
CA ILE A 174 9.88 25.56 8.18
C ILE A 174 9.39 25.69 6.74
N THR A 175 8.39 26.56 6.55
CA THR A 175 7.73 26.84 5.27
C THR A 175 7.83 28.33 4.96
N PHE A 176 8.60 28.67 3.94
CA PHE A 176 8.74 30.02 3.40
C PHE A 176 7.74 30.22 2.26
N GLN A 177 7.17 31.42 2.16
CA GLN A 177 6.20 31.76 1.14
C GLN A 177 6.28 33.27 0.85
N SER A 178 5.94 33.70 -0.38
CA SER A 178 5.79 35.11 -0.73
C SER A 178 4.59 35.77 -0.01
N LYS A 179 4.62 37.08 0.26
CA LYS A 179 3.43 37.80 0.79
C LYS A 179 2.37 37.92 -0.31
N SER A 180 1.10 37.66 0.00
CA SER A 180 -0.01 37.76 -0.96
C SER A 180 -0.38 39.20 -1.35
N ASP A 181 0.02 40.18 -0.54
CA ASP A 181 -0.22 41.62 -0.71
C ASP A 181 1.04 42.40 -1.11
N ALA A 182 2.13 41.71 -1.49
CA ALA A 182 3.36 42.33 -1.97
C ALA A 182 3.15 43.14 -3.25
N THR A 183 3.87 44.26 -3.35
CA THR A 183 4.09 45.00 -4.60
C THR A 183 4.89 44.18 -5.62
N GLU A 184 4.86 44.54 -6.90
CA GLU A 184 5.62 43.81 -7.94
C GLU A 184 7.16 43.86 -7.71
N GLU A 185 7.67 44.95 -7.13
CA GLU A 185 9.08 45.05 -6.74
C GLU A 185 9.41 44.12 -5.57
N GLU A 186 8.57 44.10 -4.52
CA GLU A 186 8.69 43.12 -3.43
C GLU A 186 8.55 41.67 -3.94
N LYS A 187 7.68 41.38 -4.91
CA LYS A 187 7.55 40.02 -5.48
C LYS A 187 8.83 39.58 -6.18
N LEU A 188 9.48 40.46 -6.93
CA LEU A 188 10.75 40.17 -7.60
C LEU A 188 11.87 39.92 -6.59
N GLU A 189 11.98 40.76 -5.55
CA GLU A 189 12.95 40.57 -4.46
C GLU A 189 12.66 39.27 -3.67
N ASN A 190 11.40 38.99 -3.33
CA ASN A 190 10.99 37.76 -2.66
C ASN A 190 11.33 36.53 -3.51
N LYS A 191 11.06 36.54 -4.82
CA LYS A 191 11.44 35.47 -5.76
C LYS A 191 12.95 35.22 -5.74
N GLU A 192 13.77 36.25 -5.87
CA GLU A 192 15.22 36.14 -5.77
C GLU A 192 15.69 35.56 -4.42
N ASN A 193 15.12 36.04 -3.32
CA ASN A 193 15.50 35.61 -1.98
C ASN A 193 15.03 34.19 -1.65
N ASN A 194 13.87 33.78 -2.17
CA ASN A 194 13.39 32.40 -2.11
C ASN A 194 14.27 31.47 -2.96
N ILE A 195 14.73 31.87 -4.15
CA ILE A 195 15.71 31.10 -4.93
C ILE A 195 17.01 30.88 -4.12
N LYS A 196 17.51 31.93 -3.44
CA LYS A 196 18.69 31.83 -2.57
C LYS A 196 18.44 30.86 -1.40
N LYS A 197 17.25 30.91 -0.76
CA LYS A 197 16.86 29.98 0.32
C LYS A 197 16.70 28.54 -0.15
N ILE A 198 16.10 28.30 -1.31
CA ILE A 198 15.93 26.94 -1.88
C ILE A 198 17.31 26.33 -2.21
N LYS A 199 18.25 27.12 -2.78
CA LYS A 199 19.64 26.66 -3.00
C LYS A 199 20.37 26.34 -1.70
N ASP A 200 20.25 27.19 -0.68
CA ASP A 200 20.86 26.97 0.65
C ASP A 200 20.26 25.72 1.32
N GLY A 201 18.93 25.51 1.21
CA GLY A 201 18.22 24.31 1.64
C GLY A 201 18.69 23.04 0.94
N ILE A 202 18.82 23.02 -0.39
CA ILE A 202 19.37 21.87 -1.15
C ILE A 202 20.83 21.59 -0.70
N LEU A 203 21.66 22.62 -0.60
CA LEU A 203 23.07 22.45 -0.20
C LEU A 203 23.26 22.01 1.26
N LYS A 204 22.37 22.39 2.18
CA LYS A 204 22.41 21.97 3.60
C LYS A 204 21.65 20.66 3.83
N LEU A 205 20.37 20.64 3.51
CA LEU A 205 19.41 19.59 3.84
C LEU A 205 19.24 18.52 2.74
N GLY A 206 19.74 18.77 1.53
CA GLY A 206 19.76 17.81 0.40
C GLY A 206 18.62 17.99 -0.59
N ALA A 207 17.45 18.34 -0.09
CA ALA A 207 16.25 18.62 -0.88
C ALA A 207 15.41 19.74 -0.23
N VAL A 208 14.48 20.29 -1.00
CA VAL A 208 13.48 21.29 -0.57
C VAL A 208 12.17 20.98 -1.28
N ASN A 209 11.04 20.96 -0.58
CA ASN A 209 9.75 20.80 -1.24
C ASN A 209 9.24 22.14 -1.76
N VAL A 210 8.64 22.15 -2.94
CA VAL A 210 8.11 23.34 -3.60
C VAL A 210 6.70 23.08 -4.13
N GLY A 211 5.87 24.12 -4.12
CA GLY A 211 4.54 24.09 -4.72
C GLY A 211 4.62 24.30 -6.23
N THR A 212 3.72 23.70 -6.99
CA THR A 212 3.57 23.95 -8.43
C THR A 212 2.09 23.96 -8.81
N HIS A 213 1.77 24.62 -9.93
CA HIS A 213 0.55 24.32 -10.68
C HIS A 213 0.96 23.59 -11.95
N TRP A 214 0.55 22.32 -12.08
CA TRP A 214 0.87 21.47 -13.21
C TRP A 214 -0.34 21.29 -14.13
N GLU A 215 -0.19 21.74 -15.38
CA GLU A 215 -1.10 21.44 -16.48
C GLU A 215 -0.26 20.99 -17.68
N LYS A 216 -0.67 19.89 -18.34
CA LYS A 216 0.14 19.24 -19.39
C LYS A 216 0.45 20.14 -20.60
N ILE A 217 -0.29 21.23 -20.79
CA ILE A 217 -0.05 22.20 -21.88
C ILE A 217 1.20 23.07 -21.69
N TYR A 218 1.81 23.06 -20.50
CA TYR A 218 3.07 23.76 -20.20
C TYR A 218 4.29 22.81 -20.17
N GLU A 219 4.10 21.51 -20.45
CA GLU A 219 5.12 20.45 -20.30
C GLU A 219 5.73 20.02 -21.65
N ASN A 220 6.98 20.42 -21.90
CA ASN A 220 7.77 19.96 -23.04
C ASN A 220 8.67 18.77 -22.65
N GLY A 221 8.06 17.58 -22.52
CA GLY A 221 8.75 16.36 -22.12
C GLY A 221 9.26 16.45 -20.68
N LYS A 222 10.56 16.68 -20.49
CA LYS A 222 11.18 16.87 -19.16
C LYS A 222 11.16 18.33 -18.68
N ASN A 223 10.70 19.28 -19.49
CA ASN A 223 10.81 20.72 -19.21
C ASN A 223 9.44 21.31 -18.89
N TYR A 224 9.34 22.12 -17.84
CA TYR A 224 8.07 22.69 -17.37
C TYR A 224 8.19 24.17 -16.98
N CYS A 225 7.20 25.00 -17.33
CA CYS A 225 7.13 26.40 -16.92
C CYS A 225 5.68 26.89 -16.93
N TYR A 226 5.04 26.98 -15.76
CA TYR A 226 3.72 27.61 -15.63
C TYR A 226 3.84 29.13 -15.58
N ASN A 227 3.04 29.84 -16.39
CA ASN A 227 3.02 31.31 -16.39
C ASN A 227 1.62 31.92 -16.22
N GLY A 228 0.67 31.13 -15.70
CA GLY A 228 -0.67 31.60 -15.36
C GLY A 228 -0.81 32.07 -13.91
N ALA A 229 -2.06 32.23 -13.48
CA ALA A 229 -2.43 32.77 -12.16
C ALA A 229 -3.36 31.83 -11.34
N SER A 230 -3.44 30.55 -11.70
CA SER A 230 -4.15 29.53 -10.90
C SER A 230 -3.43 29.25 -9.59
N LEU A 231 -4.16 28.76 -8.58
CA LEU A 231 -3.58 28.28 -7.33
C LEU A 231 -2.76 26.99 -7.53
N PRO A 232 -1.77 26.69 -6.66
CA PRO A 232 -1.01 25.43 -6.72
C PRO A 232 -1.93 24.19 -6.70
N ASN A 233 -1.58 23.17 -7.47
CA ASN A 233 -2.33 21.90 -7.54
C ASN A 233 -1.44 20.66 -7.30
N HIS A 234 -0.12 20.81 -7.23
CA HIS A 234 0.83 19.70 -7.16
C HIS A 234 2.05 20.06 -6.30
N ALA A 235 2.52 19.11 -5.49
CA ALA A 235 3.67 19.28 -4.59
C ALA A 235 4.81 18.36 -5.04
N VAL A 236 6.03 18.91 -5.12
CA VAL A 236 7.20 18.25 -5.71
C VAL A 236 8.49 18.63 -4.98
N THR A 237 9.57 17.89 -5.18
CA THR A 237 10.79 18.02 -4.37
C THR A 237 11.98 18.47 -5.21
N ALA A 238 12.48 19.69 -4.98
CA ALA A 238 13.70 20.21 -5.60
C ALA A 238 14.95 19.54 -5.00
N VAL A 239 15.79 18.97 -5.87
CA VAL A 239 17.04 18.25 -5.51
C VAL A 239 18.29 18.83 -6.18
N GLY A 240 18.13 19.89 -6.97
CA GLY A 240 19.21 20.55 -7.69
C GLY A 240 18.76 21.72 -8.54
N TRP A 241 19.69 22.31 -9.29
CA TRP A 241 19.44 23.38 -10.25
C TRP A 241 20.54 23.48 -11.31
N ASP A 242 20.25 24.22 -12.38
CA ASP A 242 21.23 24.68 -13.36
C ASP A 242 20.87 26.10 -13.82
N ASP A 243 21.73 27.07 -13.47
CA ASP A 243 21.54 28.50 -13.76
C ASP A 243 21.71 28.84 -15.24
N ASN A 244 22.25 27.91 -16.04
CA ASN A 244 22.45 28.07 -17.48
C ASN A 244 21.49 27.17 -18.27
N TYR A 245 20.44 26.63 -17.64
CA TYR A 245 19.47 25.79 -18.31
C TYR A 245 18.63 26.60 -19.29
N SER A 246 18.88 26.43 -20.58
CA SER A 246 18.34 27.35 -21.60
C SER A 246 16.81 27.40 -21.61
N LYS A 247 16.27 28.62 -21.69
CA LYS A 247 14.84 28.90 -21.88
C LYS A 247 14.25 28.31 -23.16
N ASP A 248 15.09 27.97 -24.13
CA ASP A 248 14.66 27.40 -25.41
C ASP A 248 14.26 25.91 -25.31
N ASN A 249 14.46 25.30 -24.13
CA ASN A 249 13.97 23.95 -23.82
C ASN A 249 12.46 23.91 -23.48
N PHE A 250 11.82 25.04 -23.14
CA PHE A 250 10.44 25.07 -22.62
C PHE A 250 9.43 25.42 -23.72
N GLN A 251 8.24 24.79 -23.68
CA GLN A 251 7.15 25.08 -24.63
C GLN A 251 6.59 26.49 -24.44
N MET A 252 6.33 26.87 -23.19
CA MET A 252 6.15 28.27 -22.81
C MET A 252 7.53 28.82 -22.46
N ARG A 253 8.11 29.60 -23.36
CA ARG A 253 9.49 30.10 -23.27
C ARG A 253 9.62 31.14 -22.14
N PRO A 254 10.38 30.86 -21.05
CA PRO A 254 10.60 31.83 -19.98
C PRO A 254 11.48 33.00 -20.46
N THR A 255 11.54 34.08 -19.67
CA THR A 255 12.33 35.26 -20.03
C THR A 255 13.83 35.05 -19.78
N HIS A 256 14.19 34.25 -18.78
CA HIS A 256 15.57 33.96 -18.38
C HIS A 256 15.92 32.48 -18.56
N ASP A 257 17.22 32.21 -18.73
CA ASP A 257 17.76 30.86 -18.52
C ASP A 257 17.79 30.56 -17.01
N GLY A 258 17.73 29.28 -16.65
CA GLY A 258 17.74 28.84 -15.25
C GLY A 258 16.57 27.92 -14.89
N ALA A 259 16.86 26.79 -14.24
CA ALA A 259 15.85 25.81 -13.84
C ALA A 259 16.20 25.05 -12.56
N TRP A 260 15.18 24.69 -11.80
CA TRP A 260 15.22 23.69 -10.73
C TRP A 260 15.21 22.27 -11.32
N ILE A 261 15.99 21.37 -10.73
CA ILE A 261 15.91 19.92 -10.96
C ILE A 261 14.95 19.37 -9.90
N ILE A 262 13.75 19.00 -10.35
CA ILE A 262 12.63 18.57 -9.54
C ILE A 262 12.47 17.05 -9.63
N LYS A 263 12.38 16.39 -8.47
CA LYS A 263 11.91 15.02 -8.31
C LYS A 263 10.38 15.02 -8.25
N ASN A 264 9.75 14.35 -9.21
CA ASN A 264 8.29 14.26 -9.32
C ASN A 264 7.78 12.95 -8.65
N SER A 265 6.47 12.70 -8.67
CA SER A 265 5.81 11.57 -7.99
C SER A 265 5.00 10.68 -8.94
N TRP A 266 5.41 10.59 -10.21
CA TRP A 266 4.71 9.85 -11.28
C TRP A 266 5.49 8.64 -11.82
N GLY A 267 6.46 8.16 -11.05
CA GLY A 267 7.34 7.04 -11.40
C GLY A 267 8.53 7.41 -12.29
N PRO A 268 9.48 6.48 -12.48
CA PRO A 268 10.77 6.76 -13.11
C PRO A 268 10.71 6.95 -14.63
N THR A 269 9.51 6.88 -15.22
CA THR A 269 9.27 7.07 -16.67
C THR A 269 8.67 8.43 -17.01
N ALA A 270 8.45 9.30 -16.02
CA ALA A 270 8.05 10.69 -16.25
C ALA A 270 9.29 11.58 -16.48
N GLY A 271 9.21 12.57 -17.38
CA GLY A 271 10.33 13.48 -17.65
C GLY A 271 11.64 12.76 -18.03
N GLU A 272 12.68 12.93 -17.22
CA GLU A 272 13.99 12.29 -17.29
C GLU A 272 14.23 11.51 -15.99
N ASP A 273 14.18 10.18 -16.00
CA ASP A 273 14.29 9.28 -14.82
C ASP A 273 13.24 9.53 -13.70
N GLY A 274 12.12 10.18 -13.99
CA GLY A 274 11.16 10.65 -12.99
C GLY A 274 11.41 12.08 -12.49
N TYR A 275 12.34 12.80 -13.12
CA TYR A 275 12.70 14.19 -12.80
C TYR A 275 12.33 15.14 -13.93
N HIS A 276 12.03 16.38 -13.58
CA HIS A 276 11.73 17.46 -14.50
C HIS A 276 12.60 18.69 -14.22
N TYR A 277 12.85 19.49 -15.25
CA TYR A 277 13.43 20.83 -15.13
C TYR A 277 12.27 21.83 -15.08
N VAL A 278 12.09 22.50 -13.94
CA VAL A 278 11.08 23.58 -13.79
C VAL A 278 11.79 24.92 -13.87
N SER A 279 11.35 25.81 -14.77
CA SER A 279 12.00 27.12 -14.95
C SER A 279 11.96 27.99 -13.69
N TYR A 280 12.99 28.82 -13.50
CA TYR A 280 12.95 29.89 -12.52
C TYR A 280 11.88 30.95 -12.79
N ASP A 281 11.37 31.07 -14.01
CA ASP A 281 10.25 31.97 -14.33
C ASP A 281 8.86 31.32 -14.21
N ASP A 282 8.78 30.09 -13.68
CA ASP A 282 7.52 29.53 -13.22
C ASP A 282 6.91 30.40 -12.11
N THR A 283 5.63 30.74 -12.24
CA THR A 283 4.95 31.72 -11.37
C THR A 283 4.66 31.22 -9.96
N ILE A 284 4.95 29.94 -9.64
CA ILE A 284 4.58 29.33 -8.36
C ILE A 284 5.76 28.61 -7.68
N VAL A 285 6.70 28.02 -8.44
CA VAL A 285 7.78 27.17 -7.89
C VAL A 285 8.69 27.88 -6.87
N ASN A 286 8.78 29.21 -6.95
CA ASN A 286 9.59 30.04 -6.04
C ASN A 286 8.77 30.70 -4.92
N ASP A 287 7.43 30.58 -4.96
CA ASP A 287 6.51 31.32 -4.11
C ASP A 287 6.10 30.55 -2.84
N PHE A 288 6.41 29.25 -2.78
CA PHE A 288 6.20 28.36 -1.62
C PHE A 288 7.31 27.30 -1.56
N ALA A 289 8.05 27.25 -0.44
CA ALA A 289 9.13 26.30 -0.20
C ALA A 289 9.11 25.76 1.24
N HIS A 290 9.21 24.44 1.41
CA HIS A 290 9.15 23.75 2.70
C HIS A 290 10.42 22.90 2.94
N THR A 291 11.01 23.04 4.12
CA THR A 291 12.30 22.46 4.50
C THR A 291 12.23 21.77 5.86
N ILE A 292 12.87 20.60 5.97
CA ILE A 292 13.02 19.86 7.22
C ILE A 292 14.47 19.99 7.69
N GLU A 293 14.67 20.67 8.82
CA GLU A 293 15.99 21.12 9.30
C GLU A 293 16.70 20.11 10.21
N ASP A 294 15.93 19.34 10.98
CA ASP A 294 16.41 18.35 11.95
C ASP A 294 15.41 17.19 12.03
N ILE A 295 15.92 15.97 12.22
CA ILE A 295 15.17 14.71 12.16
C ILE A 295 15.71 13.76 13.23
N ASP A 296 14.82 13.27 14.09
CA ASP A 296 15.15 12.26 15.11
C ASP A 296 14.32 10.98 14.98
N LEU A 297 15.00 9.87 15.25
CA LEU A 297 14.46 8.52 15.31
C LEU A 297 14.20 8.16 16.79
N LYS A 298 13.20 7.30 17.05
CA LYS A 298 12.57 7.05 18.37
C LYS A 298 13.51 7.00 19.57
N GLU A 299 14.65 6.35 19.38
CA GLU A 299 15.49 5.76 20.43
C GLU A 299 16.14 6.77 21.38
N ASP A 300 16.06 8.08 21.09
CA ASP A 300 16.53 9.16 21.97
C ASP A 300 15.55 9.52 23.10
N TYR A 301 14.28 9.12 22.99
CA TYR A 301 13.18 9.69 23.78
C TYR A 301 12.31 8.62 24.46
N SER A 302 11.81 8.93 25.66
CA SER A 302 11.00 8.00 26.47
C SER A 302 9.48 8.19 26.28
N SER A 303 9.03 9.43 26.06
CA SER A 303 7.65 9.78 25.72
C SER A 303 7.55 11.02 24.83
N ASN A 304 6.40 11.18 24.19
CA ASN A 304 5.92 12.43 23.64
C ASN A 304 4.47 12.61 24.10
N TYR A 305 4.23 13.52 25.04
CA TYR A 305 2.89 13.78 25.53
C TYR A 305 2.21 14.81 24.64
N GLU A 306 1.08 14.46 24.03
CA GLU A 306 0.15 15.44 23.48
C GLU A 306 -0.45 16.22 24.66
N ALA A 307 -0.27 17.54 24.67
CA ALA A 307 -0.73 18.43 25.74
C ALA A 307 -1.90 19.25 25.22
N ASP A 308 -3.11 19.01 25.74
CA ASP A 308 -4.31 19.71 25.28
C ASP A 308 -4.28 21.18 25.72
N PHE A 309 -4.77 22.07 24.85
CA PHE A 309 -5.17 23.42 25.22
C PHE A 309 -6.19 23.39 26.37
N LYS A 310 -6.01 24.24 27.38
CA LYS A 310 -6.93 24.38 28.52
C LYS A 310 -7.54 25.77 28.64
N ASN A 311 -6.74 26.82 28.50
CA ASN A 311 -7.24 28.19 28.56
C ASN A 311 -6.28 29.20 27.92
N LYS A 312 -6.82 30.34 27.51
CA LYS A 312 -6.07 31.55 27.16
C LYS A 312 -6.01 32.46 28.39
N LEU A 313 -4.83 32.99 28.74
CA LEU A 313 -4.67 33.91 29.87
C LEU A 313 -4.84 35.36 29.42
N ASN A 314 -4.08 35.75 28.40
CA ASN A 314 -3.98 37.11 27.85
C ASN A 314 -4.06 37.05 26.32
N GLU A 315 -4.03 38.20 25.63
CA GLU A 315 -4.07 38.21 24.15
C GLU A 315 -2.92 37.38 23.53
N ASP A 316 -1.76 37.32 24.18
CA ASP A 316 -0.51 36.71 23.74
C ASP A 316 -0.10 35.44 24.52
N GLU A 317 -0.92 34.94 25.46
CA GLU A 317 -0.57 33.83 26.37
C GLU A 317 -1.61 32.69 26.41
N ALA A 318 -1.18 31.44 26.22
CA ALA A 318 -2.04 30.25 26.27
C ALA A 318 -1.45 29.12 27.13
N ILE A 319 -2.31 28.39 27.84
CA ILE A 319 -1.98 27.23 28.67
C ILE A 319 -2.42 25.93 27.97
N TYR A 320 -1.47 25.01 27.88
CA TYR A 320 -1.65 23.61 27.52
C TYR A 320 -1.31 22.74 28.74
N THR A 321 -1.91 21.55 28.89
CA THR A 321 -1.55 20.64 29.99
C THR A 321 -1.52 19.18 29.56
N PHE A 322 -0.59 18.41 30.11
CA PHE A 322 -0.58 16.95 30.01
C PHE A 322 -0.41 16.29 31.38
N LYS A 323 -0.65 14.97 31.47
CA LYS A 323 -0.42 14.18 32.68
C LYS A 323 0.75 13.22 32.46
N VAL A 324 1.71 13.22 33.37
CA VAL A 324 2.89 12.33 33.34
C VAL A 324 2.45 10.89 33.62
N ASP A 325 2.80 9.93 32.77
CA ASP A 325 2.41 8.52 32.90
C ASP A 325 3.54 7.60 33.39
N LYS A 326 4.81 7.98 33.14
CA LYS A 326 6.01 7.21 33.51
C LYS A 326 6.79 7.82 34.67
N ASP A 327 7.57 6.96 35.33
CA ASP A 327 8.56 7.34 36.34
C ASP A 327 9.88 7.73 35.69
N ASN A 328 10.69 8.53 36.39
CA ASN A 328 12.05 8.91 35.96
C ASN A 328 12.13 9.59 34.59
N GLU A 329 11.20 10.48 34.24
CA GLU A 329 11.27 11.28 33.01
C GLU A 329 11.72 12.73 33.24
N GLU A 330 12.35 13.31 32.22
CA GLU A 330 12.79 14.69 32.14
C GLU A 330 12.28 15.31 30.83
N LEU A 331 11.62 16.47 30.91
CA LEU A 331 11.18 17.23 29.74
C LEU A 331 12.40 17.82 29.02
N ASN A 332 12.58 17.37 27.77
CA ASN A 332 13.74 17.68 26.92
C ASN A 332 13.45 18.91 26.05
N PHE A 333 12.31 18.90 25.35
CA PHE A 333 11.82 20.03 24.58
C PHE A 333 10.29 20.02 24.43
N VAL A 334 9.73 21.18 24.12
CA VAL A 334 8.34 21.37 23.71
C VAL A 334 8.32 21.68 22.22
N ASN A 335 7.51 20.96 21.45
CA ASN A 335 7.23 21.30 20.06
C ASN A 335 6.17 22.41 20.02
N VAL A 336 6.47 23.48 19.29
CA VAL A 336 5.59 24.64 19.10
C VAL A 336 5.44 24.93 17.62
N GLN A 337 4.29 25.47 17.22
CA GLN A 337 3.91 25.58 15.82
C GLN A 337 3.19 26.90 15.50
N SER A 338 3.38 27.41 14.28
CA SER A 338 2.69 28.59 13.78
C SER A 338 2.33 28.46 12.31
N VAL A 339 1.22 29.08 11.92
CA VAL A 339 0.86 29.32 10.51
C VAL A 339 1.33 30.69 10.02
N PHE A 340 1.96 31.48 10.89
CA PHE A 340 2.44 32.83 10.63
C PHE A 340 3.95 32.86 10.40
N ARG A 341 4.48 34.02 10.00
CA ARG A 341 5.91 34.27 9.75
C ARG A 341 6.48 35.14 10.86
N ASN A 342 7.75 34.94 11.21
CA ASN A 342 8.44 35.62 12.30
C ASN A 342 7.70 35.49 13.65
N ASP A 343 7.21 34.28 13.93
CA ASP A 343 6.63 33.94 15.24
C ASP A 343 7.74 33.80 16.28
N THR A 344 7.43 34.13 17.53
CA THR A 344 8.37 34.04 18.66
C THR A 344 7.70 33.36 19.82
N PHE A 345 8.26 32.24 20.28
CA PHE A 345 7.73 31.44 21.37
C PHE A 345 8.60 31.60 22.61
N ASP A 346 7.98 31.96 23.72
CA ASP A 346 8.60 31.99 25.05
C ASP A 346 7.77 31.07 25.97
N VAL A 347 8.41 30.04 26.52
CA VAL A 347 7.72 28.88 27.12
C VAL A 347 8.09 28.73 28.59
N TYR A 348 7.05 28.55 29.40
CA TYR A 348 7.09 28.41 30.85
C TYR A 348 6.44 27.09 31.23
N VAL A 349 7.00 26.37 32.20
CA VAL A 349 6.49 25.04 32.58
C VAL A 349 6.37 24.92 34.11
N GLU A 350 5.23 24.42 34.56
CA GLU A 350 4.89 24.27 35.98
C GLU A 350 4.40 22.84 36.28
N GLU A 351 4.81 22.30 37.43
CA GLU A 351 4.35 21.03 37.99
C GLU A 351 3.40 21.34 39.15
N ASP A 352 2.23 20.67 39.22
CA ASP A 352 1.05 21.05 40.02
C ASP A 352 0.26 22.28 39.52
N TYR A 353 -0.30 22.17 38.32
CA TYR A 353 -1.42 23.02 37.91
C TYR A 353 -2.69 22.71 38.74
N ASP A 354 -3.13 23.64 39.59
CA ASP A 354 -4.42 23.54 40.29
C ASP A 354 -5.58 23.64 39.30
N LYS A 355 -6.51 22.69 39.39
CA LYS A 355 -7.73 22.62 38.57
C LYS A 355 -8.65 23.83 38.76
N ASN A 356 -8.47 24.61 39.82
CA ASN A 356 -9.28 25.78 40.14
C ASN A 356 -8.59 27.13 39.87
N GLY A 357 -7.31 27.16 39.49
CA GLY A 357 -6.47 28.37 39.58
C GLY A 357 -5.99 28.91 38.23
N THR A 358 -6.36 30.14 37.89
CA THR A 358 -5.87 30.88 36.70
C THR A 358 -4.45 31.45 36.83
N ASN A 359 -3.67 31.03 37.84
CA ASN A 359 -2.36 31.59 38.18
C ASN A 359 -1.24 30.54 38.16
N LEU A 360 -0.22 30.79 37.33
CA LEU A 360 1.03 30.04 37.31
C LEU A 360 2.01 30.69 38.31
N ILE A 361 2.00 30.23 39.56
CA ILE A 361 2.55 30.98 40.70
C ILE A 361 4.09 31.11 40.67
N SER A 362 4.84 30.18 40.07
CA SER A 362 6.31 30.30 39.97
C SER A 362 6.86 30.54 38.56
N ASN A 363 6.08 30.27 37.50
CA ASN A 363 6.38 30.55 36.08
C ASN A 363 7.86 30.30 35.71
N LYS A 364 8.29 29.03 35.79
CA LYS A 364 9.66 28.64 35.45
C LYS A 364 9.86 28.71 33.93
N HIS A 365 10.55 29.75 33.45
CA HIS A 365 10.97 29.87 32.05
C HIS A 365 11.79 28.64 31.65
N PHE A 366 11.27 27.89 30.70
CA PHE A 366 11.83 26.63 30.19
C PHE A 366 12.74 26.90 28.97
N GLY A 367 12.36 27.81 28.08
CA GLY A 367 13.15 28.19 26.92
C GLY A 367 12.39 29.10 25.96
N GLN A 368 13.08 29.54 24.90
CA GLN A 368 12.52 30.35 23.83
C GLN A 368 12.94 29.84 22.44
N ALA A 369 12.12 30.08 21.42
CA ALA A 369 12.41 29.79 20.01
C ALA A 369 11.78 30.85 19.09
N SER A 370 12.15 30.84 17.81
CA SER A 370 11.60 31.73 16.79
C SER A 370 11.44 31.00 15.46
N LEU A 371 10.36 31.27 14.73
CA LEU A 371 10.03 30.61 13.48
C LEU A 371 9.89 31.66 12.37
N GLU A 372 10.81 31.67 11.41
CA GLU A 372 10.83 32.69 10.34
C GLU A 372 9.67 32.48 9.34
N GLY A 373 9.37 31.23 8.99
CA GLY A 373 8.23 30.82 8.17
C GLY A 373 7.12 30.15 8.98
N ALA A 374 6.11 29.58 8.31
CA ALA A 374 5.08 28.74 8.94
C ALA A 374 5.61 27.31 9.15
N GLY A 375 5.20 26.60 10.21
CA GLY A 375 5.74 25.28 10.54
C GLY A 375 5.89 25.01 12.03
N TYR A 376 6.92 24.24 12.38
CA TYR A 376 7.14 23.63 13.69
C TYR A 376 8.60 23.80 14.12
N THR A 377 8.84 24.22 15.37
CA THR A 377 10.18 24.31 15.98
C THR A 377 10.19 23.80 17.41
N ARG A 378 11.39 23.61 17.97
CA ARG A 378 11.65 22.99 19.26
C ARG A 378 12.10 24.04 20.26
N VAL A 379 11.32 24.24 21.31
CA VAL A 379 11.76 25.02 22.48
C VAL A 379 12.51 24.09 23.43
N VAL A 380 13.83 24.24 23.52
CA VAL A 380 14.74 23.31 24.21
C VAL A 380 15.25 23.91 25.52
N ASN A 381 15.20 23.14 26.62
CA ASN A 381 15.75 23.55 27.90
C ASN A 381 17.11 22.87 28.17
N ASN A 382 18.19 23.66 28.24
CA ASN A 382 19.54 23.14 28.51
C ASN A 382 19.77 22.71 29.96
N GLN A 383 18.89 23.06 30.91
CA GLN A 383 18.95 22.61 32.31
C GLN A 383 18.07 21.39 32.59
N GLY A 384 17.06 21.13 31.76
CA GLY A 384 16.09 20.05 31.93
C GLY A 384 15.03 20.35 33.01
N LEU A 385 13.85 19.72 32.89
CA LEU A 385 12.83 19.74 33.94
C LEU A 385 12.41 18.31 34.26
N LYS A 386 12.72 17.85 35.47
CA LYS A 386 12.27 16.55 35.99
C LYS A 386 10.75 16.53 36.11
N LEU A 387 10.14 15.43 35.69
CA LEU A 387 8.71 15.20 35.77
C LEU A 387 8.39 14.10 36.79
N THR A 388 7.39 14.33 37.63
CA THR A 388 6.89 13.36 38.61
C THR A 388 5.64 12.67 38.07
N LYS A 389 5.66 11.33 38.05
CA LYS A 389 4.55 10.50 37.59
C LYS A 389 3.22 10.86 38.26
N GLY A 390 2.15 10.88 37.46
CA GLY A 390 0.79 11.15 37.93
C GLY A 390 0.46 12.64 38.13
N LYS A 391 1.46 13.54 38.16
CA LYS A 391 1.25 14.99 38.18
C LYS A 391 0.65 15.48 36.86
N THR A 392 -0.01 16.63 36.92
CA THR A 392 -0.39 17.42 35.74
C THR A 392 0.65 18.51 35.57
N ILE A 393 1.22 18.59 34.37
CA ILE A 393 2.16 19.62 33.96
C ILE A 393 1.40 20.66 33.16
N ALA A 394 1.57 21.94 33.50
CA ALA A 394 1.14 23.05 32.64
C ALA A 394 2.33 23.57 31.84
N ILE A 395 2.11 23.75 30.53
CA ILE A 395 2.98 24.48 29.63
C ILE A 395 2.24 25.76 29.25
N MET A 396 2.80 26.91 29.61
CA MET A 396 2.33 28.20 29.12
C MET A 396 3.25 28.67 28.01
N ILE A 397 2.64 29.02 26.87
CA ILE A 397 3.32 29.60 25.71
C ILE A 397 2.91 31.06 25.62
N LYS A 398 3.89 31.94 25.48
CA LYS A 398 3.69 33.29 24.94
C LYS A 398 4.07 33.31 23.47
N SER A 399 3.25 33.93 22.63
CA SER A 399 3.57 34.21 21.23
C SER A 399 2.82 35.45 20.73
N ASN A 400 3.49 36.20 19.86
CA ASN A 400 2.98 37.40 19.22
C ASN A 400 1.71 37.16 18.37
N ASN A 401 1.38 35.90 18.03
CA ASN A 401 0.21 35.54 17.22
C ASN A 401 -0.88 34.76 17.98
N ILE A 402 -0.75 34.50 19.29
CA ILE A 402 -1.81 33.85 20.11
C ILE A 402 -3.14 34.67 20.12
N SER A 403 -3.08 35.95 19.76
CA SER A 403 -4.24 36.83 19.57
C SER A 403 -5.14 36.45 18.38
N TYR A 404 -4.70 35.52 17.53
CA TYR A 404 -5.48 35.02 16.40
C TYR A 404 -6.37 33.82 16.71
N PHE A 405 -6.16 33.09 17.82
CA PHE A 405 -7.00 31.94 18.19
C PHE A 405 -8.50 32.25 18.20
N ASP A 406 -8.88 33.46 18.62
CA ASP A 406 -10.28 33.90 18.73
C ASP A 406 -10.92 34.26 17.36
N LYS A 407 -10.14 34.25 16.27
CA LYS A 407 -10.52 34.69 14.91
C LYS A 407 -10.61 33.52 13.91
N ILE A 408 -10.33 32.31 14.36
CA ILE A 408 -10.17 31.11 13.53
C ILE A 408 -11.47 30.29 13.53
N ASP A 409 -11.93 29.83 12.35
CA ASP A 409 -13.13 28.98 12.28
C ASP A 409 -12.83 27.56 12.80
N THR A 410 -13.37 27.25 13.98
CA THR A 410 -13.19 25.96 14.66
C THR A 410 -13.89 24.79 13.97
N LYS A 411 -14.66 25.03 12.90
CA LYS A 411 -15.19 23.99 12.01
C LYS A 411 -14.15 23.42 11.06
N ASP A 412 -13.09 24.17 10.75
CA ASP A 412 -12.02 23.67 9.90
C ASP A 412 -11.13 22.69 10.68
N GLN A 413 -11.06 21.46 10.19
CA GLN A 413 -10.26 20.39 10.77
C GLN A 413 -8.75 20.71 10.74
N TYR A 414 -8.26 21.45 9.74
CA TYR A 414 -6.86 21.88 9.65
C TYR A 414 -6.52 22.76 10.85
N ASN A 415 -7.20 23.90 10.95
CA ASN A 415 -7.04 24.84 12.06
C ASN A 415 -7.29 24.17 13.43
N ARG A 416 -8.27 23.28 13.53
CA ARG A 416 -8.58 22.57 14.77
C ARG A 416 -7.45 21.62 15.22
N LEU A 417 -6.72 20.98 14.31
CA LEU A 417 -5.55 20.17 14.67
C LEU A 417 -4.35 21.04 15.07
N PHE A 418 -4.20 22.21 14.48
CA PHE A 418 -2.99 23.05 14.64
C PHE A 418 -2.93 23.89 15.91
N PHE A 419 -4.03 24.08 16.64
CA PHE A 419 -4.05 24.97 17.82
C PHE A 419 -4.52 24.30 19.13
N ASN A 420 -5.21 23.16 19.06
CA ASN A 420 -5.73 22.49 20.27
C ASN A 420 -4.71 21.62 21.00
N SER A 421 -3.60 21.26 20.38
CA SER A 421 -2.51 20.52 21.04
C SER A 421 -1.13 20.98 20.58
N ILE A 422 -0.21 20.93 21.54
CA ILE A 422 1.24 20.96 21.37
C ILE A 422 1.80 19.63 21.89
N THR A 423 3.11 19.37 21.75
CA THR A 423 3.68 18.13 22.31
C THR A 423 4.94 18.35 23.13
N ALA A 424 5.07 17.53 24.17
CA ALA A 424 6.12 17.61 25.19
C ALA A 424 6.98 16.33 25.14
N VAL A 425 8.19 16.43 24.59
CA VAL A 425 9.09 15.29 24.39
C VAL A 425 10.01 15.10 25.58
N THR A 426 10.06 13.88 26.11
CA THR A 426 10.80 13.54 27.33
C THR A 426 11.89 12.51 27.10
N ARG A 427 12.85 12.46 28.02
CA ARG A 427 13.95 11.48 28.08
C ARG A 427 14.10 10.91 29.50
N PRO A 428 14.79 9.77 29.70
CA PRO A 428 15.04 9.22 31.05
C PRO A 428 15.91 10.16 31.92
N GLN A 429 15.60 10.33 33.22
CA GLN A 429 16.29 11.26 34.12
C GLN A 429 17.75 10.91 34.41
N THR A 430 18.12 9.63 34.43
CA THR A 430 19.46 9.17 34.83
C THR A 430 20.45 9.28 33.67
N THR A 431 20.60 10.48 33.09
CA THR A 431 21.48 10.64 31.92
C THR A 431 22.96 10.71 32.32
N ILE A 432 23.68 9.61 32.10
CA ILE A 432 25.12 9.54 32.35
C ILE A 432 25.83 10.08 31.11
N LYS A 433 26.36 11.31 31.18
CA LYS A 433 27.09 11.93 30.05
C LYS A 433 28.45 11.25 29.79
N PRO A 434 28.84 11.05 28.52
CA PRO A 434 30.18 10.56 28.20
C PRO A 434 31.20 11.66 28.51
N ARG A 435 32.36 11.24 29.03
CA ARG A 435 33.54 12.08 29.30
C ARG A 435 34.57 11.99 28.19
N SER A 436 34.62 10.85 27.50
CA SER A 436 35.39 10.65 26.28
C SER A 436 34.70 9.65 25.35
N ILE A 437 35.14 9.67 24.09
CA ILE A 437 34.72 8.78 23.02
C ILE A 437 35.96 8.32 22.23
N SER A 438 35.98 7.06 21.82
CA SER A 438 36.97 6.47 20.91
C SER A 438 36.30 5.51 19.91
N LEU A 439 37.09 4.96 19.00
CA LEU A 439 36.63 3.98 17.99
C LEU A 439 37.23 2.61 18.29
N ASP A 440 36.48 1.55 17.99
CA ASP A 440 36.96 0.16 18.08
C ASP A 440 38.10 -0.15 17.10
N LYS A 441 38.15 0.56 15.98
CA LYS A 441 39.10 0.37 14.87
C LYS A 441 39.73 1.71 14.47
N THR A 442 41.03 1.69 14.18
CA THR A 442 41.77 2.85 13.66
C THR A 442 42.61 2.46 12.45
N ASN A 443 42.89 3.43 11.56
CA ASN A 443 43.77 3.28 10.40
C ASN A 443 43.38 2.12 9.46
N ILE A 444 42.12 2.16 9.02
CA ILE A 444 41.47 1.07 8.29
C ILE A 444 41.92 1.08 6.82
N LYS A 445 42.13 -0.12 6.27
CA LYS A 445 42.31 -0.35 4.84
C LYS A 445 41.08 -1.05 4.26
N LEU A 446 40.65 -0.61 3.08
CA LEU A 446 39.59 -1.20 2.27
C LEU A 446 40.02 -1.19 0.80
N ALA A 447 39.49 -2.08 -0.02
CA ALA A 447 39.41 -1.87 -1.46
C ALA A 447 38.07 -1.17 -1.84
N PRO A 448 37.95 -0.56 -3.02
CA PRO A 448 36.64 -0.15 -3.56
C PRO A 448 35.61 -1.29 -3.48
N GLY A 449 34.43 -1.00 -2.95
CA GLY A 449 33.38 -2.00 -2.71
C GLY A 449 33.57 -2.89 -1.47
N GLU A 450 34.70 -2.86 -0.78
CA GLU A 450 34.82 -3.49 0.55
C GLU A 450 34.19 -2.58 1.62
N ASP A 451 33.63 -3.20 2.67
CA ASP A 451 32.94 -2.50 3.74
C ASP A 451 33.26 -3.06 5.14
N THR A 452 33.22 -2.19 6.17
CA THR A 452 33.39 -2.58 7.58
C THR A 452 32.67 -1.62 8.52
N THR A 453 32.03 -2.14 9.57
CA THR A 453 31.41 -1.31 10.62
C THR A 453 32.44 -0.91 11.67
N ILE A 454 32.52 0.38 11.98
CA ILE A 454 33.25 0.92 13.14
C ILE A 454 32.25 1.28 14.25
N SER A 455 32.64 1.02 15.49
CA SER A 455 31.80 1.20 16.68
C SER A 455 32.43 2.22 17.62
N THR A 456 31.59 3.05 18.24
CA THR A 456 32.03 4.04 19.23
C THR A 456 32.09 3.43 20.63
N ILE A 457 33.24 3.58 21.29
CA ILE A 457 33.49 3.21 22.68
C ILE A 457 33.40 4.48 23.52
N PHE A 458 32.69 4.41 24.65
CA PHE A 458 32.44 5.57 25.53
C PHE A 458 33.00 5.33 26.93
N ALA A 459 33.48 6.39 27.57
CA ALA A 459 33.81 6.38 29.00
C ALA A 459 32.94 7.40 29.76
N PRO A 460 32.18 7.00 30.79
CA PRO A 460 31.96 5.62 31.24
C PRO A 460 31.08 4.83 30.24
N GLU A 461 31.25 3.51 30.21
CA GLU A 461 30.56 2.63 29.25
C GLU A 461 29.04 2.59 29.45
N ASN A 462 28.58 2.81 30.69
CA ASN A 462 27.17 2.95 31.03
C ASN A 462 26.61 4.36 30.73
N THR A 463 27.27 5.14 29.87
CA THR A 463 26.66 6.36 29.33
C THR A 463 25.33 6.07 28.65
N THR A 464 24.36 6.96 28.85
CA THR A 464 23.05 6.90 28.18
C THR A 464 23.08 7.57 26.80
N TYR A 465 24.06 8.44 26.53
CA TYR A 465 24.20 9.13 25.25
C TYR A 465 25.21 8.38 24.38
N LYS A 466 24.72 7.36 23.67
CA LYS A 466 25.54 6.54 22.75
C LYS A 466 25.42 6.94 21.28
N LYS A 467 24.63 7.97 20.97
CA LYS A 467 24.43 8.44 19.58
C LYS A 467 25.55 9.38 19.13
N VAL A 468 25.93 9.22 17.86
CA VAL A 468 26.89 10.07 17.17
C VAL A 468 26.40 10.40 15.78
N THR A 469 26.78 11.59 15.30
CA THR A 469 26.78 11.92 13.88
C THR A 469 28.09 11.42 13.28
N TRP A 470 28.01 10.58 12.26
CA TRP A 470 29.16 10.17 11.46
C TRP A 470 29.35 11.11 10.27
N THR A 471 30.60 11.40 9.93
CA THR A 471 30.97 12.23 8.78
C THR A 471 32.22 11.68 8.09
N THR A 472 32.36 11.93 6.78
CA THR A 472 33.56 11.63 5.99
C THR A 472 34.17 12.93 5.48
N SER A 473 35.51 13.03 5.48
CA SER A 473 36.20 14.15 4.85
C SER A 473 36.24 14.08 3.32
N ASN A 474 35.95 12.91 2.74
CA ASN A 474 35.83 12.75 1.28
C ASN A 474 34.91 11.55 0.91
N PRO A 475 33.63 11.79 0.58
CA PRO A 475 32.69 10.73 0.22
C PRO A 475 33.00 10.08 -1.13
N ASP A 476 33.71 10.78 -2.03
CA ASP A 476 34.10 10.22 -3.33
C ASP A 476 35.22 9.15 -3.16
N VAL A 477 35.90 9.11 -2.00
CA VAL A 477 36.88 8.07 -1.60
C VAL A 477 36.28 7.04 -0.64
N ALA A 478 35.66 7.46 0.46
CA ALA A 478 35.05 6.54 1.42
C ALA A 478 33.80 7.14 2.08
N THR A 479 32.75 6.35 2.14
CA THR A 479 31.45 6.69 2.73
C THR A 479 31.29 6.06 4.12
N VAL A 480 30.38 6.59 4.94
CA VAL A 480 30.01 6.03 6.25
C VAL A 480 28.51 6.17 6.49
N ASP A 481 27.85 5.13 7.00
CA ASP A 481 26.43 5.21 7.39
C ASP A 481 26.21 5.58 8.87
N PHE A 482 24.96 5.77 9.28
CA PHE A 482 24.63 6.16 10.66
C PHE A 482 24.92 5.08 11.72
N TYR A 483 25.09 3.83 11.33
CA TYR A 483 25.57 2.74 12.19
C TYR A 483 27.11 2.64 12.23
N GLY A 484 27.82 3.53 11.53
CA GLY A 484 29.27 3.49 11.41
C GLY A 484 29.78 2.51 10.36
N LYS A 485 28.95 2.06 9.41
CA LYS A 485 29.40 1.20 8.30
C LYS A 485 30.17 2.02 7.27
N VAL A 486 31.50 1.88 7.26
CA VAL A 486 32.39 2.50 6.28
C VAL A 486 32.46 1.64 5.02
N THR A 487 32.38 2.25 3.83
CA THR A 487 32.53 1.57 2.53
C THR A 487 33.57 2.30 1.66
N GLY A 488 34.46 1.55 1.01
CA GLY A 488 35.42 2.11 0.05
C GLY A 488 34.77 2.41 -1.30
N VAL A 489 35.09 3.56 -1.90
CA VAL A 489 34.47 4.05 -3.15
C VAL A 489 35.51 4.19 -4.26
N THR A 490 36.54 5.02 -4.07
CA THR A 490 37.67 5.14 -5.01
C THR A 490 39.02 5.10 -4.27
N PRO A 491 40.12 4.68 -4.93
CA PRO A 491 41.43 4.63 -4.29
C PRO A 491 41.91 6.00 -3.81
N GLY A 492 42.33 6.11 -2.55
CA GLY A 492 42.66 7.39 -1.94
C GLY A 492 42.73 7.34 -0.41
N LYS A 493 42.57 8.51 0.22
CA LYS A 493 42.48 8.65 1.68
C LYS A 493 41.30 9.53 2.09
N ALA A 494 40.64 9.12 3.16
CA ALA A 494 39.56 9.87 3.82
C ALA A 494 39.71 9.73 5.33
N THR A 495 39.02 10.58 6.08
CA THR A 495 38.94 10.53 7.55
C THR A 495 37.47 10.41 7.92
N ILE A 496 37.12 9.36 8.66
CA ILE A 496 35.78 9.18 9.22
C ILE A 496 35.79 9.70 10.65
N LYS A 497 34.82 10.55 10.98
CA LYS A 497 34.71 11.27 12.25
C LYS A 497 33.34 11.03 12.88
N ALA A 498 33.34 10.64 14.15
CA ALA A 498 32.16 10.54 15.01
C ALA A 498 32.11 11.75 15.94
N ILE A 499 30.92 12.34 16.10
CA ILE A 499 30.66 13.47 17.01
C ILE A 499 29.41 13.16 17.84
N THR A 500 29.48 13.22 19.17
CA THR A 500 28.28 13.05 20.01
C THR A 500 27.32 14.23 19.86
N LYS A 501 26.02 13.97 19.61
CA LYS A 501 25.00 15.04 19.47
C LYS A 501 24.98 15.95 20.72
N ASP A 502 25.07 15.37 21.91
CA ASP A 502 24.75 16.05 23.19
C ASP A 502 25.92 16.75 23.88
N THR A 503 27.15 16.34 23.58
CA THR A 503 28.37 16.85 24.25
C THR A 503 29.44 17.38 23.30
N GLY A 504 29.29 17.21 21.99
CA GLY A 504 30.27 17.64 20.99
C GLY A 504 31.64 16.97 21.16
N LEU A 505 31.69 15.79 21.80
CA LEU A 505 32.92 15.00 21.91
C LEU A 505 33.18 14.33 20.57
N GLU A 506 34.40 14.45 20.09
CA GLU A 506 34.79 14.03 18.74
C GLU A 506 35.86 12.93 18.79
N THR A 507 35.78 11.99 17.86
CA THR A 507 36.85 11.03 17.57
C THR A 507 36.89 10.73 16.08
N SER A 508 38.03 10.24 15.56
CA SER A 508 38.16 9.95 14.13
C SER A 508 39.18 8.86 13.82
N THR A 509 39.03 8.27 12.62
CA THR A 509 39.94 7.26 12.06
C THR A 509 40.27 7.61 10.61
N ASN A 510 41.50 7.33 10.19
CA ASN A 510 41.89 7.39 8.79
C ASN A 510 41.44 6.11 8.07
N ILE A 511 40.89 6.29 6.87
CA ILE A 511 40.64 5.23 5.90
C ILE A 511 41.61 5.42 4.75
N THR A 512 42.32 4.35 4.37
CA THR A 512 43.04 4.29 3.10
C THR A 512 42.32 3.30 2.20
N VAL A 513 41.86 3.75 1.05
CA VAL A 513 41.27 2.88 0.02
C VAL A 513 42.37 2.54 -0.97
N GLU A 514 42.70 1.26 -1.09
CA GLU A 514 43.81 0.76 -1.91
C GLU A 514 43.26 -0.03 -3.10
N ASP A 515 43.76 0.24 -4.31
CA ASP A 515 43.26 -0.46 -5.49
C ASP A 515 43.84 -1.88 -5.57
N LYS A 516 42.97 -2.85 -5.35
CA LYS A 516 43.31 -4.25 -5.15
C LYS A 516 43.07 -5.03 -6.44
N GLU A 517 44.10 -5.65 -6.99
CA GLU A 517 43.95 -6.60 -8.10
C GLU A 517 43.10 -7.79 -7.67
N LEU A 518 42.11 -8.15 -8.48
CA LEU A 518 41.17 -9.23 -8.20
C LEU A 518 41.42 -10.43 -9.12
N ILE A 519 41.49 -11.61 -8.51
CA ILE A 519 41.49 -12.88 -9.24
C ILE A 519 40.03 -13.22 -9.54
N LEU A 520 39.68 -13.18 -10.82
CA LEU A 520 38.36 -13.52 -11.36
C LEU A 520 38.47 -14.80 -12.20
N ASP A 521 37.39 -15.55 -12.34
CA ASP A 521 37.33 -16.61 -13.36
C ASP A 521 37.29 -16.00 -14.77
N ASP A 522 37.68 -16.79 -15.78
CA ASP A 522 37.78 -16.30 -17.16
C ASP A 522 36.47 -15.70 -17.69
N SER A 523 35.31 -16.24 -17.30
CA SER A 523 34.00 -15.82 -17.83
C SER A 523 33.53 -14.51 -17.19
N LEU A 524 33.78 -14.33 -15.88
CA LEU A 524 33.57 -13.04 -15.21
C LEU A 524 34.60 -12.00 -15.68
N LYS A 525 35.87 -12.39 -15.87
CA LYS A 525 36.92 -11.49 -16.37
C LYS A 525 36.57 -10.98 -17.77
N GLU A 526 36.18 -11.86 -18.69
CA GLU A 526 35.76 -11.49 -20.04
C GLU A 526 34.54 -10.56 -20.04
N ALA A 527 33.53 -10.85 -19.20
CA ALA A 527 32.34 -10.00 -19.05
C ALA A 527 32.67 -8.60 -18.54
N VAL A 528 33.52 -8.49 -17.51
CA VAL A 528 33.92 -7.21 -16.91
C VAL A 528 34.84 -6.42 -17.85
N SER A 529 35.83 -7.07 -18.49
CA SER A 529 36.65 -6.44 -19.53
C SER A 529 35.79 -5.88 -20.67
N SER A 530 34.80 -6.65 -21.14
CA SER A 530 33.89 -6.22 -22.20
C SER A 530 33.01 -5.03 -21.79
N SER A 531 32.46 -5.06 -20.57
CA SER A 531 31.63 -3.96 -20.05
C SER A 531 32.42 -2.65 -19.90
N LEU A 532 33.69 -2.74 -19.51
CA LEU A 532 34.60 -1.59 -19.37
C LEU A 532 35.37 -1.24 -20.66
N GLN A 533 35.09 -1.93 -21.77
CA GLN A 533 35.79 -1.78 -23.07
C GLN A 533 37.32 -1.97 -22.97
N LYS A 534 37.78 -2.76 -21.99
CA LYS A 534 39.20 -3.08 -21.77
C LYS A 534 39.62 -4.33 -22.57
N PRO A 535 40.90 -4.42 -23.04
CA PRO A 535 41.43 -5.66 -23.61
C PRO A 535 41.34 -6.84 -22.64
N SER A 536 40.96 -8.03 -23.11
CA SER A 536 40.64 -9.20 -22.26
C SER A 536 41.82 -9.73 -21.42
N ASN A 537 43.06 -9.36 -21.75
CA ASN A 537 44.25 -9.72 -20.97
C ASN A 537 44.50 -8.77 -19.78
N THR A 538 43.88 -7.59 -19.72
CA THR A 538 44.08 -6.57 -18.68
C THR A 538 43.85 -7.12 -17.27
N LYS A 539 44.54 -6.55 -16.28
CA LYS A 539 44.24 -6.79 -14.85
C LYS A 539 42.91 -6.14 -14.50
N ILE A 540 42.08 -6.81 -13.71
CA ILE A 540 40.82 -6.24 -13.21
C ILE A 540 41.00 -5.98 -11.72
N ASN A 541 40.77 -4.74 -11.31
CA ASN A 541 40.91 -4.32 -9.92
C ASN A 541 39.55 -4.16 -9.24
N ALA A 542 39.57 -3.87 -7.94
CA ALA A 542 38.36 -3.60 -7.17
C ALA A 542 37.64 -2.32 -7.62
N SER A 543 38.38 -1.27 -8.03
CA SER A 543 37.82 -0.08 -8.68
C SER A 543 36.98 -0.42 -9.91
N ASP A 544 37.55 -1.20 -10.84
CA ASP A 544 36.90 -1.68 -12.06
C ASP A 544 35.56 -2.36 -11.77
N MET A 545 35.52 -3.25 -10.77
CA MET A 545 34.28 -3.93 -10.36
C MET A 545 33.27 -2.95 -9.77
N PHE A 546 33.71 -1.98 -8.97
CA PHE A 546 32.86 -1.00 -8.31
C PHE A 546 32.13 -0.06 -9.29
N GLU A 547 32.70 0.21 -10.47
CA GLU A 547 32.09 1.05 -11.51
C GLU A 547 31.00 0.34 -12.33
N ILE A 548 30.93 -1.01 -12.29
CA ILE A 548 29.97 -1.80 -13.09
C ILE A 548 28.52 -1.52 -12.66
N LYS A 549 27.70 -1.09 -13.62
CA LYS A 549 26.24 -0.88 -13.49
C LYS A 549 25.43 -1.95 -14.23
N ASP A 550 25.90 -2.34 -15.42
CA ASP A 550 25.30 -3.39 -16.25
C ASP A 550 26.32 -4.49 -16.47
N LEU A 551 25.96 -5.77 -16.29
CA LEU A 551 26.83 -6.91 -16.55
C LEU A 551 26.07 -8.08 -17.18
N ALA A 552 26.68 -8.73 -18.17
CA ALA A 552 26.16 -9.94 -18.81
C ALA A 552 27.23 -11.04 -18.81
N ILE A 553 26.95 -12.16 -18.13
CA ILE A 553 27.89 -13.28 -17.95
C ILE A 553 27.35 -14.52 -18.64
N THR A 554 28.15 -15.14 -19.50
CA THR A 554 27.80 -16.41 -20.15
C THR A 554 28.65 -17.54 -19.60
N ASN A 555 28.02 -18.65 -19.18
CA ASN A 555 28.67 -19.83 -18.64
C ASN A 555 29.64 -19.57 -17.47
N PRO A 556 29.19 -18.92 -16.38
CA PRO A 556 30.03 -18.57 -15.23
C PRO A 556 30.71 -19.79 -14.58
N SER A 557 31.70 -19.49 -13.75
CA SER A 557 32.18 -20.42 -12.73
C SER A 557 31.07 -20.76 -11.71
N SER A 558 31.26 -21.83 -10.92
CA SER A 558 30.38 -22.16 -9.79
C SER A 558 30.47 -21.17 -8.63
N ASP A 559 31.55 -20.40 -8.58
CA ASP A 559 31.77 -19.26 -7.69
C ASP A 559 31.59 -17.94 -8.46
N ILE A 560 30.75 -17.04 -7.92
CA ILE A 560 30.54 -15.66 -8.39
C ILE A 560 30.67 -14.63 -7.25
N ASN A 561 31.35 -14.98 -6.14
CA ASN A 561 31.54 -14.14 -4.95
C ASN A 561 32.12 -12.76 -5.26
N SER A 562 32.98 -12.66 -6.28
CA SER A 562 33.59 -11.39 -6.72
C SER A 562 32.58 -10.36 -7.21
N LEU A 563 31.34 -10.75 -7.57
CA LEU A 563 30.26 -9.79 -7.85
C LEU A 563 29.89 -8.91 -6.64
N SER A 564 30.25 -9.32 -5.41
CA SER A 564 29.98 -8.51 -4.22
C SER A 564 30.81 -7.22 -4.12
N TYR A 565 31.81 -7.03 -4.98
CA TYR A 565 32.51 -5.75 -5.20
C TYR A 565 31.72 -4.80 -6.12
N CYS A 566 30.80 -5.30 -6.96
CA CYS A 566 30.01 -4.50 -7.91
C CYS A 566 28.85 -3.76 -7.22
N LYS A 567 29.16 -2.86 -6.29
CA LYS A 567 28.15 -2.14 -5.48
C LYS A 567 27.20 -1.26 -6.30
N GLN A 568 27.60 -0.82 -7.49
CA GLN A 568 26.76 -0.03 -8.40
C GLN A 568 25.91 -0.89 -9.37
N LEU A 569 25.97 -2.22 -9.30
CA LEU A 569 25.32 -3.12 -10.26
C LEU A 569 23.79 -3.05 -10.18
N GLN A 570 23.19 -2.47 -11.21
CA GLN A 570 21.75 -2.27 -11.38
C GLN A 570 21.11 -3.37 -12.24
N LYS A 571 21.86 -3.91 -13.20
CA LYS A 571 21.41 -4.93 -14.14
C LYS A 571 22.40 -6.08 -14.25
N LEU A 572 21.92 -7.30 -14.02
CA LEU A 572 22.70 -8.52 -14.16
C LEU A 572 21.96 -9.54 -15.04
N SER A 573 22.60 -9.98 -16.13
CA SER A 573 22.18 -11.16 -16.90
C SER A 573 23.20 -12.28 -16.75
N ILE A 574 22.73 -13.49 -16.44
CA ILE A 574 23.54 -14.71 -16.34
C ILE A 574 22.91 -15.79 -17.22
N LYS A 575 23.66 -16.26 -18.22
CA LYS A 575 23.24 -17.35 -19.11
C LYS A 575 24.16 -18.56 -18.94
N ASP A 576 23.75 -19.50 -18.10
CA ASP A 576 24.58 -20.64 -17.71
C ASP A 576 24.21 -21.93 -18.47
N THR A 577 24.47 -21.97 -19.77
CA THR A 577 24.24 -23.17 -20.60
C THR A 577 25.08 -24.40 -20.18
N LYS A 578 26.08 -24.22 -19.32
CA LYS A 578 26.92 -25.31 -18.76
C LYS A 578 26.44 -25.81 -17.39
N ASN A 579 25.40 -25.20 -16.80
CA ASN A 579 24.82 -25.59 -15.51
C ASN A 579 25.86 -25.70 -14.37
N LYS A 580 26.79 -24.73 -14.32
CA LYS A 580 27.83 -24.63 -13.28
C LYS A 580 27.39 -23.82 -12.06
N LEU A 581 26.45 -22.90 -12.19
CA LEU A 581 26.03 -22.00 -11.12
C LEU A 581 25.06 -22.70 -10.16
N VAL A 582 25.52 -22.95 -8.94
CA VAL A 582 24.79 -23.74 -7.92
C VAL A 582 24.10 -22.90 -6.84
N THR A 583 24.43 -21.62 -6.70
CA THR A 583 23.78 -20.71 -5.74
C THR A 583 23.76 -19.26 -6.25
N LEU A 584 22.82 -18.47 -5.72
CA LEU A 584 22.72 -17.02 -5.91
C LEU A 584 23.12 -16.22 -4.66
N ASP A 585 23.69 -16.87 -3.63
CA ASP A 585 24.09 -16.25 -2.36
C ASP A 585 24.91 -14.95 -2.50
N PRO A 586 25.87 -14.80 -3.44
CA PRO A 586 26.61 -13.55 -3.62
C PRO A 586 25.73 -12.33 -3.95
N LEU A 587 24.58 -12.54 -4.61
CA LEU A 587 23.67 -11.46 -5.01
C LEU A 587 23.00 -10.79 -3.81
N LYS A 588 22.90 -11.47 -2.65
CA LYS A 588 22.38 -10.90 -1.38
C LYS A 588 23.04 -9.59 -0.95
N LYS A 589 24.26 -9.31 -1.44
CA LYS A 589 25.06 -8.12 -1.12
C LYS A 589 24.89 -6.96 -2.13
N ILE A 590 24.04 -7.13 -3.14
CA ILE A 590 23.89 -6.21 -4.29
C ILE A 590 22.46 -5.65 -4.31
N SER A 591 22.09 -4.90 -3.27
CA SER A 591 20.75 -4.30 -3.10
C SER A 591 20.37 -3.26 -4.16
N THR A 592 21.33 -2.83 -4.98
CA THR A 592 21.18 -1.90 -6.11
C THR A 592 20.57 -2.54 -7.37
N LEU A 593 20.45 -3.87 -7.42
CA LEU A 593 19.83 -4.58 -8.55
C LEU A 593 18.34 -4.21 -8.72
N ASN A 594 18.02 -3.63 -9.88
CA ASN A 594 16.64 -3.42 -10.34
C ASN A 594 16.23 -4.43 -11.44
N THR A 595 17.20 -5.03 -12.11
CA THR A 595 16.99 -5.98 -13.22
C THR A 595 17.88 -7.20 -13.04
N LEU A 596 17.26 -8.37 -12.94
CA LEU A 596 17.95 -9.64 -12.78
C LEU A 596 17.40 -10.68 -13.76
N ASP A 597 18.28 -11.24 -14.58
CA ASP A 597 17.97 -12.20 -15.63
C ASP A 597 18.88 -13.43 -15.50
N ILE A 598 18.31 -14.62 -15.29
CA ILE A 598 19.08 -15.84 -15.00
C ILE A 598 18.50 -17.00 -15.82
N GLN A 599 19.23 -17.44 -16.85
CA GLN A 599 18.72 -18.36 -17.88
C GLN A 599 19.55 -19.64 -18.00
N SER A 600 18.90 -20.69 -18.52
CA SER A 600 19.50 -21.99 -18.92
C SER A 600 20.16 -22.80 -17.80
N ASN A 601 19.87 -22.47 -16.54
CA ASN A 601 20.55 -22.96 -15.35
C ASN A 601 19.77 -24.09 -14.61
N SER A 602 20.39 -24.66 -13.57
CA SER A 602 19.80 -25.70 -12.72
C SER A 602 19.32 -25.19 -11.35
N ILE A 603 19.14 -23.88 -11.20
CA ILE A 603 18.78 -23.26 -9.91
C ILE A 603 17.33 -23.65 -9.54
N ASN A 604 17.15 -24.09 -8.30
CA ASN A 604 15.91 -24.65 -7.77
C ASN A 604 15.34 -23.88 -6.55
N SER A 605 16.13 -23.01 -5.92
CA SER A 605 15.72 -22.09 -4.86
C SER A 605 16.11 -20.66 -5.21
N THR A 606 15.27 -19.73 -4.78
CA THR A 606 15.43 -18.28 -5.01
C THR A 606 15.62 -17.52 -3.70
N ALA A 607 15.84 -18.22 -2.59
CA ALA A 607 16.03 -17.66 -1.24
C ALA A 607 17.07 -16.54 -1.17
N PRO A 608 18.15 -16.52 -1.99
CA PRO A 608 19.06 -15.38 -2.04
C PRO A 608 18.49 -14.05 -2.54
N LEU A 609 17.34 -14.07 -3.22
CA LEU A 609 16.71 -12.88 -3.78
C LEU A 609 15.82 -12.15 -2.78
N ASN A 610 15.44 -12.77 -1.65
CA ASN A 610 14.41 -12.29 -0.73
C ASN A 610 14.72 -10.98 0.05
N LYS A 611 15.88 -10.35 -0.22
CA LYS A 611 16.30 -9.03 0.27
C LYS A 611 16.56 -7.99 -0.82
N LEU A 612 16.33 -8.34 -2.09
CA LEU A 612 16.61 -7.48 -3.25
C LEU A 612 15.35 -6.69 -3.64
N TYR A 613 14.80 -5.94 -2.68
CA TYR A 613 13.49 -5.29 -2.78
C TYR A 613 13.36 -4.34 -3.98
N ASN A 614 14.48 -3.79 -4.48
CA ASN A 614 14.53 -2.89 -5.64
C ASN A 614 14.27 -3.58 -7.01
N ILE A 615 14.18 -4.91 -7.08
CA ILE A 615 13.96 -5.63 -8.35
C ILE A 615 12.58 -5.29 -8.94
N GLN A 616 12.61 -4.70 -10.14
CA GLN A 616 11.42 -4.39 -10.96
C GLN A 616 11.28 -5.33 -12.16
N ASN A 617 12.40 -5.88 -12.65
CA ASN A 617 12.47 -6.83 -13.76
C ASN A 617 13.14 -8.11 -13.28
N LEU A 618 12.42 -9.23 -13.27
CA LEU A 618 12.94 -10.53 -12.86
C LEU A 618 12.66 -11.60 -13.91
N THR A 619 13.73 -12.18 -14.45
CA THR A 619 13.67 -13.36 -15.34
C THR A 619 14.45 -14.51 -14.71
N ILE A 620 13.80 -15.66 -14.52
CA ILE A 620 14.43 -16.88 -14.01
C ILE A 620 13.95 -18.07 -14.83
N LYS A 621 14.85 -18.76 -15.54
CA LYS A 621 14.54 -19.92 -16.38
C LYS A 621 15.50 -21.07 -16.05
N GLY A 622 15.03 -22.02 -15.26
CA GLY A 622 15.84 -23.13 -14.73
C GLY A 622 15.00 -24.25 -14.13
N SER A 623 14.93 -24.35 -12.80
CA SER A 623 14.29 -25.49 -12.11
C SER A 623 13.54 -25.15 -10.82
N ILE A 624 13.12 -23.90 -10.64
CA ILE A 624 12.30 -23.49 -9.47
C ILE A 624 10.90 -24.10 -9.51
N SER A 625 10.29 -24.33 -8.35
CA SER A 625 8.95 -24.93 -8.22
C SER A 625 8.01 -24.25 -7.21
N SER A 626 8.46 -23.22 -6.49
CA SER A 626 7.64 -22.36 -5.62
C SER A 626 8.00 -20.88 -5.84
N LEU A 627 7.11 -19.98 -5.42
CA LEU A 627 7.31 -18.52 -5.41
C LEU A 627 7.64 -17.99 -3.99
N ASP A 628 7.78 -18.88 -3.00
CA ASP A 628 7.96 -18.54 -1.57
C ASP A 628 9.07 -17.52 -1.29
N ASP A 629 10.18 -17.61 -2.02
CA ASP A 629 11.33 -16.74 -1.81
C ASP A 629 11.16 -15.35 -2.45
N ILE A 630 10.34 -15.24 -3.51
CA ILE A 630 10.19 -14.01 -4.30
C ILE A 630 8.94 -13.20 -3.93
N LYS A 631 7.99 -13.76 -3.16
CA LYS A 631 6.74 -13.08 -2.76
C LYS A 631 6.93 -11.77 -1.98
N ASN A 632 8.13 -11.52 -1.45
CA ASN A 632 8.48 -10.27 -0.77
C ASN A 632 9.00 -9.17 -1.72
N LEU A 633 9.13 -9.45 -3.02
CA LEU A 633 9.64 -8.51 -4.04
C LEU A 633 8.51 -7.68 -4.65
N GLY A 634 7.79 -6.93 -3.80
CA GLY A 634 6.57 -6.20 -4.17
C GLY A 634 6.73 -5.16 -5.29
N TYR A 635 7.97 -4.77 -5.62
CA TYR A 635 8.31 -3.84 -6.71
C TYR A 635 8.34 -4.45 -8.11
N ILE A 636 8.25 -5.79 -8.26
CA ILE A 636 8.29 -6.45 -9.56
C ILE A 636 7.13 -5.99 -10.44
N LYS A 637 7.47 -5.50 -11.63
CA LYS A 637 6.56 -5.15 -12.73
C LYS A 637 6.58 -6.25 -13.80
N ASN A 638 7.78 -6.67 -14.19
CA ASN A 638 8.02 -7.64 -15.25
C ASN A 638 8.57 -8.93 -14.64
N LEU A 639 7.80 -10.02 -14.72
CA LEU A 639 8.12 -11.32 -14.13
C LEU A 639 8.07 -12.43 -15.19
N ASP A 640 9.23 -12.96 -15.58
CA ASP A 640 9.34 -14.10 -16.49
C ASP A 640 9.92 -15.32 -15.77
N LEU A 641 9.03 -16.24 -15.42
CA LEU A 641 9.34 -17.54 -14.83
C LEU A 641 9.02 -18.69 -15.80
N SER A 642 9.13 -18.44 -17.11
CA SER A 642 8.89 -19.48 -18.12
C SER A 642 9.90 -20.63 -18.06
N SER A 643 9.45 -21.82 -18.46
CA SER A 643 10.27 -23.04 -18.53
C SER A 643 10.88 -23.45 -17.18
N ASN A 644 10.07 -23.44 -16.12
CA ASN A 644 10.42 -23.96 -14.80
C ASN A 644 9.52 -25.15 -14.41
N LYS A 645 9.40 -25.45 -13.11
CA LYS A 645 8.64 -26.58 -12.55
C LYS A 645 7.49 -26.10 -11.65
N ILE A 646 6.99 -24.88 -11.86
CA ILE A 646 5.97 -24.24 -11.03
C ILE A 646 4.59 -24.88 -11.31
N SER A 647 3.91 -25.35 -10.27
CA SER A 647 2.54 -25.89 -10.35
C SER A 647 1.51 -25.13 -9.50
N ASN A 648 1.95 -24.53 -8.39
CA ASN A 648 1.20 -23.63 -7.52
C ASN A 648 1.68 -22.17 -7.74
N LEU A 649 0.76 -21.20 -7.70
CA LEU A 649 1.06 -19.77 -7.81
C LEU A 649 0.91 -19.01 -6.48
N GLU A 650 0.72 -19.71 -5.36
CA GLU A 650 0.71 -19.13 -4.02
C GLU A 650 1.96 -18.28 -3.75
N GLY A 651 1.77 -17.10 -3.14
CA GLY A 651 2.76 -16.04 -2.99
C GLY A 651 2.68 -14.97 -4.08
N ILE A 652 2.15 -15.28 -5.27
CA ILE A 652 1.98 -14.26 -6.33
C ILE A 652 0.98 -13.17 -5.94
N GLU A 653 0.06 -13.46 -5.01
CA GLU A 653 -0.95 -12.51 -4.57
C GLU A 653 -0.37 -11.32 -3.77
N LYS A 654 0.93 -11.40 -3.41
CA LYS A 654 1.73 -10.34 -2.80
C LYS A 654 2.41 -9.42 -3.82
N LEU A 655 2.58 -9.87 -5.06
CA LEU A 655 3.31 -9.15 -6.11
C LEU A 655 2.37 -8.18 -6.84
N LEU A 656 1.89 -7.19 -6.09
CA LEU A 656 0.78 -6.32 -6.50
C LEU A 656 1.11 -5.44 -7.72
N ARG A 657 2.40 -5.13 -7.96
CA ARG A 657 2.86 -4.21 -9.02
C ARG A 657 3.10 -4.86 -10.39
N ILE A 658 2.85 -6.17 -10.54
CA ILE A 658 3.08 -6.89 -11.81
C ILE A 658 2.20 -6.33 -12.92
N THR A 659 2.83 -5.90 -14.02
CA THR A 659 2.21 -5.54 -15.30
C THR A 659 2.38 -6.65 -16.34
N ASP A 660 3.48 -7.40 -16.29
CA ASP A 660 3.84 -8.37 -17.33
C ASP A 660 4.26 -9.68 -16.68
N LEU A 661 3.48 -10.74 -16.91
CA LEU A 661 3.65 -12.05 -16.28
C LEU A 661 3.79 -13.15 -17.32
N THR A 662 4.99 -13.71 -17.41
CA THR A 662 5.32 -14.81 -18.31
C THR A 662 5.56 -16.08 -17.52
N LEU A 663 4.65 -17.04 -17.65
CA LEU A 663 4.59 -18.30 -16.91
C LEU A 663 4.59 -19.53 -17.83
N ASN A 664 4.82 -19.34 -19.14
CA ASN A 664 4.68 -20.40 -20.13
C ASN A 664 5.59 -21.61 -19.86
N SER A 665 5.17 -22.78 -20.35
CA SER A 665 5.93 -24.03 -20.21
C SER A 665 6.16 -24.46 -18.76
N ASN A 666 5.16 -24.24 -17.89
CA ASN A 666 5.12 -24.71 -16.49
C ASN A 666 3.90 -25.61 -16.26
N PRO A 667 3.95 -26.58 -15.32
CA PRO A 667 2.83 -27.47 -14.97
C PRO A 667 1.69 -26.81 -14.16
N ILE A 668 1.41 -25.52 -14.37
CA ILE A 668 0.36 -24.74 -13.68
C ILE A 668 -1.03 -25.25 -14.09
N VAL A 669 -1.93 -25.40 -13.12
CA VAL A 669 -3.35 -25.77 -13.32
C VAL A 669 -4.30 -24.69 -12.79
N ASP A 670 -4.06 -24.20 -11.57
CA ASP A 670 -4.88 -23.18 -10.91
C ASP A 670 -4.31 -21.77 -11.09
N LEU A 671 -5.19 -20.79 -11.18
CA LEU A 671 -4.92 -19.36 -11.30
C LEU A 671 -5.53 -18.52 -10.17
N ALA A 672 -6.26 -19.12 -9.22
CA ALA A 672 -6.92 -18.40 -8.12
C ALA A 672 -6.01 -17.43 -7.33
N PRO A 673 -4.68 -17.67 -7.15
CA PRO A 673 -3.77 -16.69 -6.56
C PRO A 673 -3.67 -15.35 -7.31
N LEU A 674 -3.90 -15.32 -8.63
CA LEU A 674 -3.82 -14.08 -9.44
C LEU A 674 -4.90 -13.04 -9.11
N LYS A 675 -5.89 -13.36 -8.27
CA LYS A 675 -7.05 -12.50 -7.93
C LYS A 675 -6.72 -11.08 -7.43
N THR A 676 -5.48 -10.83 -6.98
CA THR A 676 -5.01 -9.51 -6.52
C THR A 676 -4.12 -8.77 -7.53
N SER A 677 -3.71 -9.40 -8.64
CA SER A 677 -2.82 -8.86 -9.68
C SER A 677 -3.52 -7.82 -10.56
N ASN A 678 -4.00 -6.74 -9.95
CA ASN A 678 -4.89 -5.77 -10.58
C ASN A 678 -4.19 -4.84 -11.57
N PHE A 679 -2.86 -4.82 -11.66
CA PHE A 679 -2.12 -4.01 -12.64
C PHE A 679 -1.65 -4.82 -13.87
N LEU A 680 -2.05 -6.10 -13.95
CA LEU A 680 -1.62 -7.04 -14.98
C LEU A 680 -2.14 -6.65 -16.38
N GLN A 681 -1.20 -6.36 -17.29
CA GLN A 681 -1.44 -5.93 -18.67
C GLN A 681 -1.17 -7.06 -19.67
N ASN A 682 -0.15 -7.89 -19.44
CA ASN A 682 0.25 -8.96 -20.37
C ASN A 682 0.45 -10.27 -19.60
N LEU A 683 -0.26 -11.33 -19.99
CA LEU A 683 -0.19 -12.64 -19.34
C LEU A 683 0.08 -13.76 -20.35
N ASN A 684 1.21 -14.45 -20.21
CA ASN A 684 1.57 -15.60 -21.05
C ASN A 684 1.56 -16.90 -20.24
N LEU A 685 0.50 -17.70 -20.46
CA LEU A 685 0.25 -19.02 -19.87
C LEU A 685 0.38 -20.14 -20.92
N SER A 686 0.97 -19.88 -22.09
CA SER A 686 1.07 -20.90 -23.14
C SER A 686 1.82 -22.15 -22.68
N ASN A 687 1.47 -23.33 -23.21
CA ASN A 687 2.07 -24.61 -22.82
C ASN A 687 1.93 -24.96 -21.31
N THR A 688 0.90 -24.44 -20.63
CA THR A 688 0.54 -24.83 -19.25
C THR A 688 -0.66 -25.79 -19.22
N GLN A 689 -1.01 -26.30 -18.04
CA GLN A 689 -2.11 -27.25 -17.84
C GLN A 689 -3.44 -26.59 -17.44
N VAL A 690 -3.49 -25.25 -17.41
CA VAL A 690 -4.65 -24.42 -17.09
C VAL A 690 -5.87 -24.80 -17.94
N SER A 691 -7.03 -24.93 -17.27
CA SER A 691 -8.33 -25.23 -17.89
C SER A 691 -9.45 -24.25 -17.54
N ASP A 692 -9.22 -23.28 -16.66
CA ASP A 692 -10.13 -22.17 -16.38
C ASP A 692 -9.34 -20.86 -16.21
N VAL A 693 -9.94 -19.75 -16.64
CA VAL A 693 -9.41 -18.38 -16.53
C VAL A 693 -10.45 -17.41 -15.97
N SER A 694 -11.55 -17.91 -15.39
CA SER A 694 -12.63 -17.12 -14.78
C SER A 694 -12.13 -16.03 -13.83
N VAL A 695 -11.11 -16.32 -13.02
CA VAL A 695 -10.43 -15.37 -12.12
C VAL A 695 -9.90 -14.11 -12.83
N LEU A 696 -9.46 -14.21 -14.09
CA LEU A 696 -8.98 -13.04 -14.83
C LEU A 696 -10.10 -12.03 -15.11
N ALA A 697 -11.35 -12.49 -15.20
CA ALA A 697 -12.52 -11.63 -15.39
C ALA A 697 -13.01 -10.99 -14.07
N THR A 698 -12.50 -11.41 -12.90
CA THR A 698 -12.84 -10.82 -11.58
C THR A 698 -11.82 -9.78 -11.11
N LEU A 699 -10.66 -9.66 -11.76
CA LEU A 699 -9.67 -8.61 -11.50
C LEU A 699 -10.32 -7.24 -11.77
N LYS A 700 -10.27 -6.33 -10.80
CA LYS A 700 -11.05 -5.08 -10.80
C LYS A 700 -10.72 -4.14 -11.97
N ARG A 701 -9.53 -4.31 -12.55
CA ARG A 701 -8.94 -3.52 -13.63
C ARG A 701 -8.74 -4.30 -14.94
N ALA A 702 -9.00 -5.62 -15.00
CA ALA A 702 -8.87 -6.36 -16.27
C ALA A 702 -9.88 -5.92 -17.34
N LYS A 703 -10.88 -5.10 -16.96
CA LYS A 703 -11.83 -4.45 -17.87
C LYS A 703 -11.26 -3.21 -18.59
N SER A 704 -10.05 -2.76 -18.24
CA SER A 704 -9.39 -1.58 -18.82
C SER A 704 -7.89 -1.76 -19.06
N ASP A 705 -7.20 -2.56 -18.23
CA ASP A 705 -5.74 -2.56 -18.14
C ASP A 705 -5.11 -3.82 -18.76
N LEU A 706 -5.84 -4.95 -18.83
CA LEU A 706 -5.37 -6.21 -19.43
C LEU A 706 -5.43 -6.12 -20.97
N LYS A 707 -4.27 -6.22 -21.63
CA LYS A 707 -4.09 -6.01 -23.07
C LYS A 707 -3.88 -7.30 -23.84
N THR A 708 -3.10 -8.24 -23.29
CA THR A 708 -2.79 -9.52 -23.97
C THR A 708 -2.89 -10.72 -23.04
N LEU A 709 -3.39 -11.84 -23.59
CA LEU A 709 -3.51 -13.13 -22.90
C LEU A 709 -3.16 -14.27 -23.87
N ASN A 710 -2.03 -14.92 -23.64
CA ASN A 710 -1.60 -16.09 -24.42
C ASN A 710 -1.90 -17.39 -23.68
N LEU A 711 -2.73 -18.22 -24.31
CA LEU A 711 -3.23 -19.52 -23.87
C LEU A 711 -2.94 -20.62 -24.91
N ASP A 712 -2.04 -20.39 -25.87
CA ASP A 712 -1.66 -21.36 -26.89
C ASP A 712 -1.13 -22.67 -26.23
N ASN A 713 -1.54 -23.83 -26.76
CA ASN A 713 -1.24 -25.17 -26.22
C ASN A 713 -1.77 -25.44 -24.78
N THR A 714 -2.69 -24.63 -24.22
CA THR A 714 -3.35 -24.91 -22.92
C THR A 714 -4.59 -25.82 -23.09
N ARG A 715 -5.41 -25.95 -22.04
CA ARG A 715 -6.73 -26.63 -22.08
C ARG A 715 -7.91 -25.65 -22.18
N VAL A 716 -7.67 -24.35 -22.29
CA VAL A 716 -8.70 -23.30 -22.35
C VAL A 716 -9.07 -22.99 -23.79
N SER A 717 -10.33 -23.15 -24.18
CA SER A 717 -10.80 -22.75 -25.52
C SER A 717 -10.99 -21.23 -25.61
N GLU A 718 -10.59 -20.64 -26.74
CA GLU A 718 -10.88 -19.24 -27.12
C GLU A 718 -12.37 -18.91 -27.19
N THR A 719 -13.23 -19.94 -27.29
CA THR A 719 -14.69 -19.84 -27.30
C THR A 719 -15.33 -20.04 -25.92
N SER A 720 -14.54 -20.23 -24.85
CA SER A 720 -15.06 -20.36 -23.49
C SER A 720 -15.67 -19.05 -22.99
N LEU A 721 -16.68 -19.12 -22.09
CA LEU A 721 -17.34 -17.92 -21.56
C LEU A 721 -16.36 -16.92 -20.90
N PRO A 722 -15.34 -17.33 -20.12
CA PRO A 722 -14.30 -16.42 -19.64
C PRO A 722 -13.53 -15.72 -20.78
N CYS A 723 -13.12 -16.44 -21.83
CA CYS A 723 -12.44 -15.84 -22.97
C CYS A 723 -13.35 -14.88 -23.77
N GLN A 724 -14.64 -15.18 -23.90
CA GLN A 724 -15.61 -14.28 -24.53
C GLN A 724 -15.78 -12.99 -23.72
N ALA A 725 -15.89 -13.08 -22.39
CA ALA A 725 -15.99 -11.92 -21.50
C ALA A 725 -14.72 -11.06 -21.51
N LEU A 726 -13.53 -11.67 -21.52
CA LEU A 726 -12.26 -10.94 -21.62
C LEU A 726 -12.12 -10.25 -23.00
N LYS A 727 -12.54 -10.90 -24.09
CA LYS A 727 -12.59 -10.28 -25.42
C LYS A 727 -13.54 -9.07 -25.49
N SER A 728 -14.69 -9.11 -24.82
CA SER A 728 -15.61 -7.95 -24.81
C SER A 728 -15.07 -6.76 -24.00
N TYR A 729 -14.01 -6.95 -23.22
CA TYR A 729 -13.22 -5.88 -22.59
C TYR A 729 -12.00 -5.44 -23.44
N GLY A 730 -11.83 -5.96 -24.65
CA GLY A 730 -10.73 -5.59 -25.56
C GLY A 730 -9.42 -6.37 -25.36
N VAL A 731 -9.41 -7.44 -24.54
CA VAL A 731 -8.22 -8.28 -24.33
C VAL A 731 -7.88 -9.04 -25.61
N ASN A 732 -6.63 -8.92 -26.09
CA ASN A 732 -6.12 -9.69 -27.22
C ASN A 732 -5.76 -11.10 -26.75
N ILE A 733 -6.62 -12.07 -27.04
CA ILE A 733 -6.42 -13.48 -26.67
C ILE A 733 -5.84 -14.27 -27.85
N SER A 734 -4.83 -15.09 -27.59
CA SER A 734 -4.45 -16.22 -28.46
C SER A 734 -4.70 -17.51 -27.70
N ALA A 735 -5.47 -18.45 -28.25
CA ALA A 735 -5.65 -19.79 -27.68
C ALA A 735 -5.67 -20.85 -28.80
N LYS A 736 -4.53 -20.99 -29.48
CA LYS A 736 -4.31 -21.94 -30.56
C LYS A 736 -3.95 -23.32 -30.01
N ASN A 737 -4.17 -24.37 -30.81
CA ASN A 737 -3.75 -25.75 -30.52
C ASN A 737 -4.20 -26.27 -29.14
N THR A 738 -5.38 -25.85 -28.67
CA THR A 738 -5.91 -26.19 -27.34
C THR A 738 -6.16 -27.69 -27.25
N ASN A 739 -5.53 -28.37 -26.29
CA ASN A 739 -5.70 -29.81 -26.12
C ASN A 739 -7.13 -30.12 -25.62
N PRO A 740 -7.96 -30.86 -26.39
CA PRO A 740 -9.35 -31.10 -26.02
C PRO A 740 -9.43 -32.05 -24.82
N ILE A 741 -9.96 -31.55 -23.72
CA ILE A 741 -10.10 -32.27 -22.43
C ILE A 741 -10.98 -33.52 -22.60
N LEU A 742 -10.44 -34.72 -22.40
CA LEU A 742 -11.23 -35.90 -22.04
C LEU A 742 -11.23 -36.05 -20.51
N GLY A 743 -12.30 -35.60 -19.86
CA GLY A 743 -12.47 -35.71 -18.41
C GLY A 743 -12.96 -37.11 -18.00
N VAL A 744 -12.89 -37.40 -16.70
CA VAL A 744 -13.53 -38.59 -16.11
C VAL A 744 -15.00 -38.25 -15.79
N ALA A 745 -15.94 -39.13 -16.14
CA ALA A 745 -17.32 -39.05 -15.65
C ALA A 745 -17.43 -39.65 -14.24
N SER A 746 -18.32 -39.11 -13.40
CA SER A 746 -18.76 -39.82 -12.21
C SER A 746 -19.99 -40.68 -12.53
N LEU A 747 -20.04 -41.86 -11.93
CA LEU A 747 -21.21 -42.74 -11.93
C LEU A 747 -21.82 -42.70 -10.52
N VAL A 748 -23.14 -42.58 -10.42
CA VAL A 748 -23.92 -42.75 -9.18
C VAL A 748 -25.09 -43.71 -9.42
N VAL A 749 -25.70 -44.22 -8.34
CA VAL A 749 -26.90 -45.07 -8.39
C VAL A 749 -27.91 -44.56 -7.36
N ASP A 750 -29.20 -44.59 -7.68
CA ASP A 750 -30.28 -44.12 -6.81
C ASP A 750 -30.50 -44.99 -5.56
N ASN A 751 -30.36 -46.31 -5.69
CA ASN A 751 -30.37 -47.26 -4.58
C ASN A 751 -29.43 -48.47 -4.83
N PRO A 752 -28.26 -48.53 -4.17
CA PRO A 752 -27.31 -49.64 -4.32
C PRO A 752 -27.75 -50.95 -3.66
N ASN A 753 -28.80 -50.98 -2.84
CA ASN A 753 -29.32 -52.18 -2.18
C ASN A 753 -30.85 -52.28 -2.38
N ASN A 754 -31.29 -53.02 -3.40
CA ASN A 754 -32.66 -52.94 -3.91
C ASN A 754 -33.28 -54.32 -4.26
N ASN A 755 -34.52 -54.30 -4.75
CA ASN A 755 -35.32 -55.49 -5.10
C ASN A 755 -35.27 -55.89 -6.59
N GLY A 756 -34.34 -55.30 -7.35
CA GLY A 756 -34.15 -55.54 -8.78
C GLY A 756 -34.38 -54.32 -9.68
N ASN A 757 -34.76 -53.17 -9.11
CA ASN A 757 -35.06 -51.94 -9.87
C ASN A 757 -34.25 -50.76 -9.31
N TYR A 758 -33.51 -50.07 -10.18
CA TYR A 758 -32.60 -48.96 -9.84
C TYR A 758 -32.18 -48.17 -11.09
N THR A 759 -31.69 -46.96 -10.89
CA THR A 759 -31.25 -46.04 -11.95
C THR A 759 -29.78 -45.73 -11.78
N LEU A 760 -28.99 -46.00 -12.82
CA LEU A 760 -27.59 -45.56 -12.92
C LEU A 760 -27.55 -44.17 -13.56
N THR A 761 -26.86 -43.21 -12.95
CA THR A 761 -26.75 -41.85 -13.48
C THR A 761 -25.28 -41.51 -13.75
N VAL A 762 -24.99 -41.17 -15.01
CA VAL A 762 -23.66 -40.80 -15.50
C VAL A 762 -23.56 -39.28 -15.57
N ASN A 763 -22.71 -38.65 -14.77
CA ASN A 763 -22.51 -37.20 -14.80
C ASN A 763 -21.27 -36.85 -15.62
N ILE A 764 -21.45 -36.07 -16.69
CA ILE A 764 -20.37 -35.67 -17.60
C ILE A 764 -20.03 -34.20 -17.35
N PRO A 765 -18.79 -33.86 -16.92
CA PRO A 765 -18.39 -32.47 -16.64
C PRO A 765 -18.64 -31.49 -17.81
N THR A 766 -18.96 -30.24 -17.48
CA THR A 766 -19.26 -29.15 -18.43
C THR A 766 -18.14 -28.89 -19.44
N ASN A 767 -16.89 -29.12 -19.05
CA ASN A 767 -15.69 -28.93 -19.86
C ASN A 767 -15.21 -30.20 -20.59
N ASN A 768 -15.98 -31.30 -20.56
CA ASN A 768 -15.55 -32.59 -21.13
C ASN A 768 -15.85 -32.68 -22.64
N ASN A 769 -14.86 -33.05 -23.44
CA ASN A 769 -14.96 -33.18 -24.90
C ASN A 769 -15.16 -34.62 -25.40
N ALA A 770 -15.53 -35.56 -24.52
CA ALA A 770 -15.96 -36.90 -24.92
C ALA A 770 -16.98 -36.86 -26.08
N SER A 771 -16.81 -37.73 -27.08
CA SER A 771 -17.72 -37.92 -28.21
C SER A 771 -18.74 -39.02 -27.96
N THR A 772 -18.34 -40.08 -27.24
CA THR A 772 -19.15 -41.27 -26.99
C THR A 772 -18.88 -41.84 -25.59
N PHE A 773 -19.82 -42.65 -25.11
CA PHE A 773 -19.71 -43.37 -23.84
C PHE A 773 -20.15 -44.83 -23.96
N GLU A 774 -19.64 -45.65 -23.05
CA GLU A 774 -20.08 -47.03 -22.82
C GLU A 774 -20.32 -47.25 -21.33
N VAL A 775 -21.41 -47.93 -20.97
CA VAL A 775 -21.65 -48.39 -19.59
C VAL A 775 -21.52 -49.90 -19.55
N LEU A 776 -20.72 -50.39 -18.59
CA LEU A 776 -20.34 -51.78 -18.44
C LEU A 776 -20.90 -52.35 -17.14
N GLU A 777 -21.45 -53.55 -17.21
CA GLU A 777 -21.86 -54.39 -16.09
C GLU A 777 -20.95 -55.63 -16.06
N ASN A 778 -20.23 -55.85 -14.96
CA ASN A 778 -19.31 -56.99 -14.81
C ASN A 778 -18.39 -57.14 -16.05
N ASP A 779 -17.82 -56.00 -16.48
CA ASP A 779 -16.98 -55.80 -17.67
C ASP A 779 -17.62 -56.08 -19.05
N LYS A 780 -18.92 -56.37 -19.12
CA LYS A 780 -19.70 -56.47 -20.38
C LYS A 780 -20.44 -55.16 -20.65
N VAL A 781 -20.35 -54.63 -21.88
CA VAL A 781 -21.05 -53.39 -22.24
C VAL A 781 -22.56 -53.62 -22.33
N ILE A 782 -23.33 -52.88 -21.53
CA ILE A 782 -24.81 -52.93 -21.49
C ILE A 782 -25.47 -51.73 -22.19
N LYS A 783 -24.74 -50.62 -22.36
CA LYS A 783 -25.23 -49.42 -23.06
C LYS A 783 -24.08 -48.73 -23.79
N LYS A 784 -24.35 -48.18 -24.98
CA LYS A 784 -23.49 -47.23 -25.69
C LYS A 784 -24.28 -45.99 -26.07
N GLY A 785 -23.62 -44.86 -26.28
CA GLY A 785 -24.25 -43.64 -26.81
C GLY A 785 -23.26 -42.54 -27.18
N THR A 786 -23.77 -41.49 -27.83
CA THR A 786 -23.05 -40.24 -28.10
C THR A 786 -23.25 -39.25 -26.94
N VAL A 787 -22.26 -38.38 -26.72
CA VAL A 787 -22.35 -37.28 -25.74
C VAL A 787 -22.81 -36.02 -26.47
N THR A 788 -24.11 -35.75 -26.45
CA THR A 788 -24.75 -34.66 -27.19
C THR A 788 -24.80 -33.32 -26.43
N GLN A 789 -24.72 -33.36 -25.10
CA GLN A 789 -24.73 -32.18 -24.24
C GLN A 789 -23.73 -32.36 -23.10
N LYS A 790 -22.91 -31.33 -22.84
CA LYS A 790 -21.82 -31.33 -21.86
C LYS A 790 -22.30 -30.65 -20.57
N GLY A 791 -21.94 -31.21 -19.41
CA GLY A 791 -22.50 -30.77 -18.13
C GLY A 791 -23.82 -31.45 -17.74
N SER A 792 -24.31 -32.38 -18.57
CA SER A 792 -25.57 -33.09 -18.34
C SER A 792 -25.36 -34.45 -17.68
N SER A 793 -26.41 -34.92 -16.98
CA SER A 793 -26.51 -36.28 -16.45
C SER A 793 -27.25 -37.18 -17.43
N ILE A 794 -26.78 -38.42 -17.59
CA ILE A 794 -27.43 -39.46 -18.41
C ILE A 794 -27.96 -40.55 -17.49
N GLU A 795 -29.29 -40.70 -17.43
CA GLU A 795 -29.95 -41.73 -16.63
C GLU A 795 -30.16 -43.03 -17.42
N ILE A 796 -29.94 -44.16 -16.75
CA ILE A 796 -30.04 -45.50 -17.32
C ILE A 796 -30.82 -46.37 -16.31
N PRO A 797 -32.13 -46.57 -16.52
CA PRO A 797 -32.94 -47.42 -15.65
C PRO A 797 -32.61 -48.91 -15.89
N ILE A 798 -32.49 -49.64 -14.79
CA ILE A 798 -32.32 -51.10 -14.70
C ILE A 798 -33.54 -51.66 -13.98
N THR A 799 -34.19 -52.66 -14.57
CA THR A 799 -35.45 -53.22 -14.06
C THR A 799 -35.42 -54.74 -13.99
N SER A 800 -36.18 -55.32 -13.05
CA SER A 800 -36.35 -56.77 -12.87
C SER A 800 -35.04 -57.56 -12.77
N LYS A 801 -33.99 -56.96 -12.18
CA LYS A 801 -32.72 -57.63 -11.89
C LYS A 801 -32.91 -58.73 -10.84
N GLU A 802 -32.17 -59.83 -10.96
CA GLU A 802 -32.24 -60.95 -10.01
C GLU A 802 -31.33 -60.76 -8.79
N ASN A 803 -31.56 -61.56 -7.74
CA ASN A 803 -30.74 -61.54 -6.53
C ASN A 803 -29.26 -61.80 -6.87
N GLY A 804 -28.37 -60.93 -6.41
CA GLY A 804 -26.94 -60.98 -6.78
C GLY A 804 -26.20 -59.67 -6.52
N LYS A 805 -24.95 -59.59 -7.01
CA LYS A 805 -24.12 -58.39 -6.98
C LYS A 805 -23.61 -58.04 -8.37
N TYR A 806 -23.67 -56.76 -8.71
CA TYR A 806 -23.39 -56.24 -10.05
C TYR A 806 -22.44 -55.04 -9.98
N ASN A 807 -21.30 -55.12 -10.68
CA ASN A 807 -20.28 -54.08 -10.72
C ASN A 807 -20.47 -53.22 -11.97
N TYR A 808 -20.74 -51.93 -11.79
CA TYR A 808 -20.97 -50.97 -12.87
C TYR A 808 -19.84 -49.96 -13.00
N LYS A 809 -19.45 -49.63 -14.24
CA LYS A 809 -18.54 -48.52 -14.56
C LYS A 809 -18.82 -47.96 -15.95
N VAL A 810 -18.39 -46.72 -16.19
CA VAL A 810 -18.55 -46.01 -17.46
C VAL A 810 -17.18 -45.77 -18.08
N LYS A 811 -17.08 -45.91 -19.40
CA LYS A 811 -15.98 -45.36 -20.20
C LYS A 811 -16.47 -44.17 -21.02
N LEU A 812 -15.68 -43.09 -21.04
CA LEU A 812 -15.84 -42.02 -22.01
C LEU A 812 -14.70 -42.10 -23.05
N TYR A 813 -15.01 -41.71 -24.28
CA TYR A 813 -14.07 -41.78 -25.41
C TYR A 813 -13.98 -40.43 -26.13
N LEU A 814 -12.78 -40.07 -26.58
CA LEU A 814 -12.53 -38.97 -27.51
C LEU A 814 -11.44 -39.41 -28.49
N SER A 815 -11.84 -39.74 -29.73
CA SER A 815 -10.95 -40.32 -30.74
C SER A 815 -10.18 -41.53 -30.20
N ASN A 816 -8.85 -41.43 -30.02
CA ASN A 816 -7.98 -42.48 -29.48
C ASN A 816 -7.84 -42.45 -27.94
N GLN A 817 -8.42 -41.48 -27.24
CA GLN A 817 -8.35 -41.36 -25.78
C GLN A 817 -9.53 -42.05 -25.09
N THR A 818 -9.32 -42.55 -23.87
CA THR A 818 -10.37 -43.19 -23.05
C THR A 818 -10.16 -42.88 -21.56
N THR A 819 -11.23 -42.51 -20.86
CA THR A 819 -11.27 -42.41 -19.38
C THR A 819 -12.30 -43.39 -18.82
N THR A 820 -12.12 -43.84 -17.58
CA THR A 820 -13.07 -44.75 -16.88
C THR A 820 -13.51 -44.12 -15.56
N SER A 821 -14.79 -44.23 -15.22
CA SER A 821 -15.39 -43.72 -13.97
C SER A 821 -14.95 -44.52 -12.74
N ASN A 822 -15.40 -44.06 -11.57
CA ASN A 822 -15.53 -44.91 -10.39
C ASN A 822 -16.37 -46.18 -10.69
N ILE A 823 -16.14 -47.24 -9.92
CA ILE A 823 -16.94 -48.46 -9.94
C ILE A 823 -18.04 -48.35 -8.87
N ILE A 824 -19.25 -48.79 -9.18
CA ILE A 824 -20.34 -49.02 -8.21
C ILE A 824 -20.59 -50.52 -8.08
N VAL A 825 -20.84 -50.98 -6.85
CA VAL A 825 -21.41 -52.31 -6.59
C VAL A 825 -22.87 -52.13 -6.21
N VAL A 826 -23.78 -52.76 -6.96
CA VAL A 826 -25.21 -52.84 -6.61
C VAL A 826 -25.52 -54.26 -6.13
N THR A 827 -26.12 -54.38 -4.95
CA THR A 827 -26.65 -55.64 -4.41
C THR A 827 -28.15 -55.69 -4.60
N VAL A 828 -28.64 -56.84 -5.04
CA VAL A 828 -30.08 -57.14 -5.14
C VAL A 828 -30.41 -58.25 -4.16
N ASP A 829 -31.31 -57.98 -3.22
CA ASP A 829 -31.98 -59.00 -2.40
C ASP A 829 -33.46 -58.64 -2.22
N LYS A 830 -34.33 -59.49 -2.75
CA LYS A 830 -35.79 -59.32 -2.72
C LYS A 830 -36.45 -59.62 -1.36
N ASN A 831 -35.74 -60.21 -0.39
CA ASN A 831 -36.39 -60.89 0.75
C ASN A 831 -36.23 -60.26 2.15
N THR A 832 -35.25 -59.37 2.40
CA THR A 832 -34.88 -58.96 3.78
C THR A 832 -34.65 -57.45 3.97
N LEU A 833 -35.24 -56.62 3.13
CA LEU A 833 -34.95 -55.17 3.11
C LEU A 833 -35.59 -54.38 4.27
N ASN A 834 -34.74 -53.67 5.01
CA ASN A 834 -35.09 -52.47 5.77
C ASN A 834 -35.88 -51.47 4.89
N PRO A 835 -36.72 -50.61 5.47
CA PRO A 835 -37.54 -49.69 4.68
C PRO A 835 -36.67 -48.68 3.93
N LEU A 836 -37.08 -48.27 2.72
CA LEU A 836 -36.36 -47.23 1.99
C LEU A 836 -36.45 -45.90 2.74
N VAL A 837 -35.32 -45.21 2.79
CA VAL A 837 -35.15 -43.95 3.52
C VAL A 837 -36.10 -42.86 3.01
N GLY A 838 -36.79 -42.20 3.94
CA GLY A 838 -37.54 -40.98 3.63
C GLY A 838 -36.62 -39.86 3.15
N LYS A 839 -37.08 -39.06 2.18
CA LYS A 839 -36.35 -37.89 1.69
C LYS A 839 -36.88 -36.61 2.34
N LEU A 840 -35.96 -35.72 2.69
CA LEU A 840 -36.25 -34.37 3.18
C LEU A 840 -35.79 -33.33 2.15
N LYS A 841 -36.59 -32.28 1.96
CA LYS A 841 -36.23 -31.10 1.16
C LYS A 841 -36.86 -29.85 1.77
N ALA A 842 -36.11 -28.76 1.88
CA ALA A 842 -36.65 -27.42 2.12
C ALA A 842 -36.81 -26.71 0.77
N LYS A 843 -37.75 -25.76 0.65
CA LYS A 843 -37.80 -24.86 -0.52
C LYS A 843 -36.55 -23.96 -0.60
N GLU A 844 -36.14 -23.44 0.56
CA GLU A 844 -34.99 -22.55 0.75
C GLU A 844 -34.25 -22.97 2.03
N THR A 845 -32.96 -23.29 1.93
CA THR A 845 -32.11 -23.74 3.06
C THR A 845 -31.47 -22.58 3.84
N THR A 846 -31.65 -21.34 3.40
CA THR A 846 -31.33 -20.11 4.16
C THR A 846 -32.52 -19.16 4.00
N ASN A 847 -33.09 -18.68 5.11
CA ASN A 847 -34.32 -17.87 5.11
C ASN A 847 -34.46 -17.02 6.38
N LEU A 848 -35.59 -16.29 6.50
CA LEU A 848 -35.90 -15.36 7.60
C LEU A 848 -36.94 -15.91 8.61
N GLY A 849 -36.86 -17.21 8.93
CA GLY A 849 -37.64 -17.83 10.00
C GLY A 849 -38.99 -18.41 9.58
N ASN A 850 -39.37 -18.25 8.31
CA ASN A 850 -40.56 -18.83 7.70
C ASN A 850 -40.15 -19.75 6.55
N TYR A 851 -40.38 -21.05 6.67
CA TYR A 851 -40.02 -22.03 5.64
C TYR A 851 -40.85 -23.30 5.70
N THR A 852 -40.93 -24.01 4.58
CA THR A 852 -41.60 -25.31 4.48
C THR A 852 -40.57 -26.40 4.26
N ILE A 853 -40.59 -27.42 5.13
CA ILE A 853 -39.93 -28.70 4.89
C ILE A 853 -40.94 -29.69 4.31
N THR A 854 -40.52 -30.46 3.32
CA THR A 854 -41.31 -31.53 2.71
C THR A 854 -40.67 -32.88 3.02
N VAL A 855 -41.49 -33.82 3.49
CA VAL A 855 -41.14 -35.22 3.70
C VAL A 855 -41.72 -36.03 2.53
N ASP A 856 -40.88 -36.78 1.82
CA ASP A 856 -41.30 -37.71 0.77
C ASP A 856 -40.89 -39.15 1.13
N ILE A 857 -41.86 -40.02 1.38
CA ILE A 857 -41.67 -41.47 1.61
C ILE A 857 -42.35 -42.22 0.44
N PRO A 858 -41.61 -42.91 -0.44
CA PRO A 858 -42.16 -43.47 -1.68
C PRO A 858 -43.02 -44.72 -1.46
N THR A 859 -43.89 -45.04 -2.43
CA THR A 859 -44.78 -46.23 -2.44
C THR A 859 -44.05 -47.55 -2.20
N ASN A 860 -42.84 -47.68 -2.75
CA ASN A 860 -42.01 -48.88 -2.64
C ASN A 860 -41.18 -48.93 -1.34
N SER A 861 -41.32 -47.96 -0.43
CA SER A 861 -40.50 -47.86 0.78
C SER A 861 -40.65 -49.04 1.74
N LYS A 862 -41.80 -49.72 1.75
CA LYS A 862 -42.14 -50.75 2.75
C LYS A 862 -42.08 -50.25 4.20
N ALA A 863 -42.06 -48.93 4.43
CA ALA A 863 -42.25 -48.37 5.77
C ALA A 863 -43.70 -48.59 6.23
N THR A 864 -43.88 -48.85 7.53
CA THR A 864 -45.20 -48.83 8.20
C THR A 864 -45.35 -47.59 9.08
N ASN A 865 -44.23 -46.99 9.49
CA ASN A 865 -44.18 -45.84 10.40
C ASN A 865 -43.03 -44.90 10.03
N TYR A 866 -43.13 -43.65 10.48
CA TYR A 866 -42.05 -42.67 10.39
C TYR A 866 -41.92 -41.83 11.67
N LYS A 867 -40.72 -41.28 11.90
CA LYS A 867 -40.40 -40.29 12.95
C LYS A 867 -39.53 -39.18 12.34
N LEU A 868 -40.04 -37.95 12.34
CA LEU A 868 -39.36 -36.73 11.92
C LEU A 868 -38.75 -36.05 13.15
N TYR A 869 -37.50 -35.62 13.06
CA TYR A 869 -36.75 -34.98 14.13
C TYR A 869 -36.36 -33.55 13.77
N GLU A 870 -36.28 -32.67 14.77
CA GLU A 870 -35.69 -31.33 14.70
C GLU A 870 -34.58 -31.22 15.75
N ASN A 871 -33.35 -30.86 15.33
CA ASN A 871 -32.17 -30.76 16.20
C ASN A 871 -31.98 -32.02 17.08
N GLY A 872 -32.21 -33.20 16.50
CA GLY A 872 -32.17 -34.50 17.19
C GLY A 872 -33.37 -34.85 18.10
N ASN A 873 -34.29 -33.91 18.35
CA ASN A 873 -35.48 -34.11 19.17
C ASN A 873 -36.66 -34.57 18.31
N LEU A 874 -37.54 -35.44 18.83
CA LEU A 874 -38.70 -35.92 18.08
C LEU A 874 -39.68 -34.76 17.82
N PHE A 875 -39.90 -34.44 16.54
CA PHE A 875 -40.73 -33.33 16.10
C PHE A 875 -42.13 -33.79 15.66
N LYS A 876 -42.22 -34.92 14.94
CA LYS A 876 -43.49 -35.50 14.49
C LYS A 876 -43.37 -37.00 14.23
N GLU A 877 -44.43 -37.77 14.37
CA GLU A 877 -44.46 -39.18 13.96
C GLU A 877 -45.82 -39.59 13.39
N GLY A 878 -45.86 -40.71 12.67
CA GLY A 878 -47.10 -41.22 12.09
C GLY A 878 -46.95 -42.59 11.40
N THR A 879 -48.05 -43.08 10.85
CA THR A 879 -48.08 -44.30 10.03
C THR A 879 -47.85 -43.98 8.56
N VAL A 880 -47.28 -44.95 7.85
CA VAL A 880 -47.18 -44.99 6.38
C VAL A 880 -48.14 -46.08 5.92
N ASN A 881 -49.23 -45.68 5.28
CA ASN A 881 -50.16 -46.62 4.64
C ASN A 881 -49.53 -47.17 3.34
N ASN A 882 -50.14 -48.16 2.67
CA ASN A 882 -49.59 -48.83 1.47
C ASN A 882 -49.53 -47.97 0.17
N SER A 883 -49.40 -46.65 0.31
CA SER A 883 -49.24 -45.65 -0.75
C SER A 883 -48.06 -44.73 -0.43
N ALA A 884 -47.56 -43.94 -1.39
CA ALA A 884 -46.56 -42.93 -1.09
C ALA A 884 -47.14 -41.90 -0.10
N LEU A 885 -46.34 -41.51 0.89
CA LEU A 885 -46.67 -40.45 1.83
C LEU A 885 -45.77 -39.25 1.53
N SER A 886 -46.37 -38.18 1.01
CA SER A 886 -45.73 -36.88 0.84
C SER A 886 -46.51 -35.85 1.64
N PHE A 887 -45.82 -35.07 2.47
CA PHE A 887 -46.44 -34.00 3.26
C PHE A 887 -45.45 -32.87 3.54
N THR A 888 -46.01 -31.70 3.89
CA THR A 888 -45.27 -30.46 4.13
C THR A 888 -45.56 -29.92 5.52
N GLU A 889 -44.52 -29.70 6.32
CA GLU A 889 -44.62 -28.92 7.56
C GLU A 889 -44.15 -27.49 7.26
N SER A 890 -45.04 -26.50 7.47
CA SER A 890 -44.70 -25.09 7.32
C SER A 890 -44.40 -24.49 8.68
N LEU A 891 -43.13 -24.14 8.90
CA LEU A 891 -42.64 -23.52 10.12
C LEU A 891 -42.65 -22.00 9.94
N GLN A 892 -43.05 -21.28 10.98
CA GLN A 892 -43.16 -19.82 10.98
C GLN A 892 -42.52 -19.26 12.25
N GLN A 893 -41.98 -18.04 12.14
CA GLN A 893 -41.38 -17.29 13.26
C GLN A 893 -40.27 -18.06 14.02
N LYS A 894 -39.55 -18.96 13.32
CA LYS A 894 -38.34 -19.60 13.86
C LYS A 894 -37.28 -18.53 14.15
N THR A 895 -36.60 -18.63 15.28
CA THR A 895 -35.56 -17.67 15.70
C THR A 895 -34.28 -17.82 14.86
N ILE A 896 -33.44 -16.79 14.84
CA ILE A 896 -32.11 -16.83 14.21
C ILE A 896 -31.30 -18.01 14.76
N GLY A 897 -30.71 -18.81 13.87
CA GLY A 897 -29.97 -20.02 14.21
C GLY A 897 -30.04 -21.09 13.11
N THR A 898 -29.23 -22.13 13.26
CA THR A 898 -29.24 -23.30 12.38
C THR A 898 -30.17 -24.37 12.94
N TYR A 899 -31.07 -24.89 12.09
CA TYR A 899 -31.94 -26.03 12.40
C TYR A 899 -31.57 -27.22 11.54
N SER A 900 -31.64 -28.41 12.12
CA SER A 900 -31.33 -29.67 11.44
C SER A 900 -32.49 -30.65 11.51
N TYR A 901 -32.76 -31.34 10.41
CA TYR A 901 -33.90 -32.24 10.28
C TYR A 901 -33.47 -33.62 9.76
N THR A 902 -33.97 -34.68 10.38
CA THR A 902 -33.84 -36.06 9.89
C THR A 902 -35.16 -36.80 9.94
N ILE A 903 -35.40 -37.69 8.98
CA ILE A 903 -36.58 -38.57 8.94
C ILE A 903 -36.12 -40.02 9.11
N GLU A 904 -36.64 -40.69 10.13
CA GLU A 904 -36.51 -42.12 10.35
C GLU A 904 -37.75 -42.83 9.79
N THR A 905 -37.54 -43.86 8.98
CA THR A 905 -38.55 -44.74 8.38
C THR A 905 -38.40 -46.14 8.97
N ILE A 906 -39.52 -46.77 9.38
CA ILE A 906 -39.54 -47.97 10.22
C ILE A 906 -40.50 -49.02 9.64
N ASN A 907 -40.12 -50.30 9.69
CA ASN A 907 -40.99 -51.45 9.45
C ASN A 907 -40.60 -52.66 10.33
N ALA A 908 -41.24 -53.81 10.13
CA ALA A 908 -40.99 -55.03 10.89
C ALA A 908 -39.59 -55.67 10.69
N SER A 909 -38.86 -55.31 9.63
CA SER A 909 -37.49 -55.77 9.36
C SER A 909 -36.43 -54.85 9.97
N GLY A 910 -36.75 -53.57 10.20
CA GLY A 910 -35.86 -52.62 10.87
C GLY A 910 -36.17 -51.17 10.51
N LYS A 911 -35.15 -50.31 10.55
CA LYS A 911 -35.29 -48.86 10.36
C LYS A 911 -34.14 -48.24 9.56
N THR A 912 -34.43 -47.14 8.91
CA THR A 912 -33.48 -46.30 8.14
C THR A 912 -33.69 -44.84 8.47
N MET A 913 -32.63 -44.03 8.36
CA MET A 913 -32.66 -42.60 8.69
C MET A 913 -32.04 -41.79 7.55
N SER A 914 -32.61 -40.63 7.26
CA SER A 914 -32.08 -39.72 6.23
C SER A 914 -30.74 -39.12 6.62
N SER A 915 -30.02 -38.63 5.62
CA SER A 915 -29.05 -37.55 5.82
C SER A 915 -29.74 -36.32 6.43
N GLU A 916 -28.95 -35.50 7.12
CA GLU A 916 -29.43 -34.29 7.80
C GLU A 916 -29.72 -33.16 6.79
N LEU A 917 -30.94 -32.63 6.83
CA LEU A 917 -31.32 -31.40 6.12
C LEU A 917 -31.06 -30.21 7.04
N ILE A 918 -30.08 -29.39 6.68
CA ILE A 918 -29.74 -28.16 7.40
C ILE A 918 -30.53 -26.98 6.81
N VAL A 919 -31.16 -26.18 7.67
CA VAL A 919 -31.84 -24.92 7.34
C VAL A 919 -31.36 -23.81 8.26
N ASN A 920 -30.78 -22.75 7.69
CA ASN A 920 -30.31 -21.59 8.43
C ASN A 920 -31.40 -20.50 8.47
N VAL A 921 -31.75 -20.05 9.67
CA VAL A 921 -32.47 -18.80 9.87
C VAL A 921 -31.46 -17.71 10.16
N VAL A 922 -31.41 -16.71 9.29
CA VAL A 922 -30.46 -15.60 9.32
C VAL A 922 -31.19 -14.27 9.48
N LYS A 923 -30.46 -13.16 9.66
CA LYS A 923 -31.07 -11.84 9.70
C LYS A 923 -31.42 -11.33 8.29
N PRO A 924 -32.35 -10.37 8.16
CA PRO A 924 -32.59 -9.70 6.89
C PRO A 924 -31.34 -9.04 6.30
N GLU A 925 -30.42 -8.52 7.14
CA GLU A 925 -29.16 -7.90 6.69
C GLU A 925 -28.11 -8.90 6.17
N ASP A 926 -28.24 -10.20 6.47
CA ASP A 926 -27.26 -11.22 6.06
C ASP A 926 -27.47 -11.72 4.62
N ILE A 927 -28.63 -11.41 4.00
CA ILE A 927 -29.04 -11.91 2.67
C ILE A 927 -29.59 -10.81 1.73
N ALA A 928 -29.56 -9.54 2.16
CA ALA A 928 -30.03 -8.42 1.37
C ALA A 928 -28.86 -7.75 0.63
N GLU A 929 -28.91 -7.73 -0.70
CA GLU A 929 -27.85 -7.15 -1.53
C GLU A 929 -27.91 -5.60 -1.54
N PRO A 930 -26.80 -4.87 -1.70
CA PRO A 930 -26.83 -3.42 -1.83
C PRO A 930 -27.70 -2.97 -3.01
N TRP A 931 -28.65 -2.06 -2.78
CA TRP A 931 -29.49 -1.55 -3.87
C TRP A 931 -28.63 -0.92 -4.97
N SER A 932 -28.89 -1.33 -6.20
CA SER A 932 -28.11 -0.99 -7.38
C SER A 932 -29.01 -0.43 -8.47
N ASN A 933 -28.52 0.55 -9.21
CA ASN A 933 -29.23 1.18 -10.33
C ASN A 933 -29.05 0.39 -11.63
N GLY A 934 -30.10 0.23 -12.43
CA GLY A 934 -30.11 -0.60 -13.64
C GLY A 934 -30.31 -2.11 -13.38
N THR A 935 -30.55 -2.52 -12.14
CA THR A 935 -30.78 -3.92 -11.73
C THR A 935 -32.27 -4.27 -11.80
N PHE A 936 -32.60 -5.46 -12.31
CA PHE A 936 -33.98 -5.96 -12.28
C PHE A 936 -34.28 -6.65 -10.94
N TYR A 937 -35.38 -6.23 -10.31
CA TYR A 937 -35.86 -6.74 -9.02
C TYR A 937 -37.28 -7.31 -9.15
N ASN A 938 -37.51 -8.45 -8.51
CA ASN A 938 -38.79 -9.17 -8.43
C ASN A 938 -39.53 -8.83 -7.12
N ILE A 939 -40.83 -9.13 -7.05
CA ILE A 939 -41.58 -9.02 -5.79
C ILE A 939 -40.99 -9.99 -4.77
N GLY A 940 -40.58 -9.48 -3.61
CA GLY A 940 -39.96 -10.25 -2.54
C GLY A 940 -38.45 -10.02 -2.39
N ASP A 941 -37.76 -9.51 -3.41
CA ASP A 941 -36.32 -9.27 -3.37
C ASP A 941 -35.95 -8.30 -2.24
N LEU A 942 -34.90 -8.62 -1.48
CA LEU A 942 -34.42 -7.84 -0.34
C LEU A 942 -33.16 -7.05 -0.72
N VAL A 943 -33.14 -5.76 -0.38
CA VAL A 943 -32.00 -4.88 -0.62
C VAL A 943 -31.63 -4.05 0.60
N ILE A 944 -30.34 -3.79 0.78
CA ILE A 944 -29.83 -2.82 1.75
C ILE A 944 -29.72 -1.45 1.10
N TYR A 945 -30.33 -0.44 1.73
CA TYR A 945 -30.18 0.96 1.35
C TYR A 945 -30.23 1.85 2.60
N ASN A 946 -29.30 2.82 2.70
CA ASN A 946 -29.17 3.73 3.85
C ASN A 946 -29.25 3.05 5.24
N GLY A 947 -28.62 1.87 5.37
CA GLY A 947 -28.56 1.11 6.63
C GLY A 947 -29.86 0.41 7.03
N LYS A 948 -30.84 0.27 6.12
CA LYS A 948 -32.09 -0.46 6.34
C LYS A 948 -32.32 -1.49 5.24
N VAL A 949 -33.02 -2.57 5.57
CA VAL A 949 -33.46 -3.57 4.61
C VAL A 949 -34.83 -3.18 4.06
N TYR A 950 -34.98 -3.25 2.74
CA TYR A 950 -36.21 -3.01 2.03
C TYR A 950 -36.57 -4.22 1.18
N ARG A 951 -37.87 -4.52 1.10
CA ARG A 951 -38.43 -5.56 0.24
C ARG A 951 -39.12 -4.93 -0.96
N CYS A 952 -38.78 -5.42 -2.15
CA CYS A 952 -39.45 -5.05 -3.39
C CYS A 952 -40.92 -5.53 -3.38
N VAL A 953 -41.87 -4.65 -3.70
CA VAL A 953 -43.32 -4.95 -3.72
C VAL A 953 -43.94 -4.94 -5.12
N GLN A 954 -43.23 -4.41 -6.13
CA GLN A 954 -43.64 -4.40 -7.53
C GLN A 954 -42.41 -4.68 -8.42
N PRO A 955 -42.45 -5.60 -9.39
CA PRO A 955 -41.27 -6.01 -10.12
C PRO A 955 -40.86 -4.93 -11.13
N HIS A 956 -39.57 -4.57 -11.16
CA HIS A 956 -39.08 -3.44 -11.94
C HIS A 956 -37.58 -3.50 -12.21
N THR A 957 -37.11 -2.88 -13.31
CA THR A 957 -35.71 -2.50 -13.45
C THR A 957 -35.51 -1.16 -12.74
N SER A 958 -34.57 -1.09 -11.79
CA SER A 958 -34.26 0.13 -11.06
C SER A 958 -33.74 1.23 -11.98
N GLN A 959 -34.08 2.47 -11.64
CA GLN A 959 -33.73 3.69 -12.38
C GLN A 959 -33.19 4.76 -11.42
N PRO A 960 -32.50 5.80 -11.92
CA PRO A 960 -32.15 6.97 -11.12
C PRO A 960 -33.41 7.55 -10.43
N GLY A 961 -33.38 7.65 -9.09
CA GLY A 961 -34.52 8.11 -8.29
C GLY A 961 -35.51 7.01 -7.84
N TRP A 962 -35.38 5.75 -8.29
CA TRP A 962 -36.20 4.62 -7.82
C TRP A 962 -35.54 3.84 -6.66
N ALA A 963 -34.74 4.54 -5.86
CA ALA A 963 -34.10 3.97 -4.69
C ALA A 963 -35.13 3.61 -3.58
N PRO A 964 -34.80 2.67 -2.67
CA PRO A 964 -35.72 2.23 -1.63
C PRO A 964 -36.16 3.37 -0.71
N GLY A 965 -37.47 3.64 -0.74
CA GLY A 965 -38.07 4.85 -0.19
C GLY A 965 -39.37 5.24 -0.89
N SER A 966 -39.57 4.85 -2.16
CA SER A 966 -40.87 4.94 -2.84
C SER A 966 -41.80 3.79 -2.41
N PRO A 967 -42.93 4.03 -1.72
CA PRO A 967 -43.78 2.97 -1.16
C PRO A 967 -44.46 2.06 -2.19
N SER A 968 -44.54 2.49 -3.47
CA SER A 968 -45.12 1.69 -4.55
C SER A 968 -44.16 0.63 -5.11
N LEU A 969 -42.86 0.79 -4.91
CA LEU A 969 -41.82 -0.13 -5.39
C LEU A 969 -41.14 -0.89 -4.24
N TRP A 970 -41.01 -0.25 -3.07
CA TRP A 970 -40.26 -0.74 -1.92
C TRP A 970 -41.01 -0.53 -0.61
N THR A 971 -41.04 -1.55 0.25
CA THR A 971 -41.47 -1.41 1.65
C THR A 971 -40.32 -1.71 2.60
N ILE A 972 -40.29 -1.10 3.78
CA ILE A 972 -39.28 -1.41 4.80
C ILE A 972 -39.56 -2.83 5.32
N PHE A 973 -38.50 -3.63 5.44
CA PHE A 973 -38.56 -4.96 6.05
C PHE A 973 -37.97 -4.88 7.46
N ASN A 974 -38.83 -5.07 8.47
CA ASN A 974 -38.47 -5.13 9.89
C ASN A 974 -38.41 -6.59 10.34
#